data_AF-A0AAE0TJ57-F1
#
_entry.id   AF-A0AAE0TJ57-F1
#
_cell.length_a   1.000
_cell.length_b   1.000
_cell.length_c   1.000
_cell.angle_alpha   90.00
_cell.angle_beta   90.00
_cell.angle_gamma   90.00
#
_symmetry.space_group_name_H-M   'P 1'
#
loop_
_entity.id
_entity.type
_entity.pdbx_description
1 polymer ?
#
loop_
_entity_poly.entity_id
_entity_poly.type
_entity_poly.pdbx_seq_one_letter_code
_entity_poly.pdbx_strand_id
1 'polypeptide(L)'
;MAPSSLPSTLILTLVEVLLLSDSMLSARDSHIVYEGDVYIDIILSLYDNDDGTCGTIDPKSVQELEAVRWAIHNLNVPPYVPGVTLGLRAHPTCRSMGKVALVAANLANELSQNKSKTFGIIGPDYSSEAKVISSLLGSLTEEYRLPMIGYATTAASLSDGTLYKNFFRVIPPDNIQISAMEHLLVAMNWTYFAVIYDDDAYGHEGVRHLESVSKQRGICLIEKIAIDTQLSYQETTSKLNETFISLVNQPSPVLGVVVFGGTQLSASLLDVMNKSLNNVQKFPILILSEAAMDVGMFAVNWPTVLAGSFALNPPRRQIEKFEIYWESLYKNQTKLREEAVKNPWLLDVFELVSNPNCRPSNITCGQLPQNILDSILVPTPFVHFAIQATIVLIEAIKNVYNYKCNNADLCSSFLNVSRTEITNKLAFSKVELDAFPLNIKSFQGISVIFNGSVDAEPQQQSNSYVVFNCQENIDRIRDDCFKEVGNYNRLSNKLEISKDAIKDYKNYPNYTELSWNDIRKGQCSNGSLCSRCVNNEISPVLIIPGELYIVGVVPVHSRGALPMQCGDLKRGGMDIAEAINFAIHQSRFQYGVDVPNATIGAIIMDSCTHPLLIKERLLTLYRYGIINKDGSYLQIISKVLGFVAAWTSDVSISVADILTEIKHVQISYGSTASILSNRTMFPYFLRMTSSDTVQAKVMLDIIKDLGANYIQIINSDNSYGNGGKDVILESLDEYGICVAQVITIPSFPKWIQSDIIQKIRQFTTAKVVILFLSTSDFEWLVPSLEERLFPREFIFIASEEWGRRPLLQKVNNLLGTLTLSADPPMNQKFREQMLSLRSNGQDDNPWLESFLEHELKCHLQWSFNKSSSKPCRNDAGLKNDYQVDLWVPFVENAVYALLTGASRTLTKQCGKTEDICDKYRGNITELIEQIKRVKLDLYNNGNSEYIFDSNGDGKLGYSIYMVDNEAGGVKYSKIGTSSPFSWKKDEWMTLMNLKGQSPLKCEDRASCPNCFQIDKPGSSLCACSGYLYSTISLIIVCTVSMATVIFLLIKLRRKGGNKLKLFRRFQSHVKYIEV
;
A
#
# COMPACT_ATOMS: atom_id res chain seq x y z
N MET A 1 13.97 -31.50 28.15
CA MET A 1 14.10 -32.53 27.09
C MET A 1 13.62 -31.92 25.79
N ALA A 2 14.33 -32.22 24.70
CA ALA A 2 14.36 -31.55 23.41
C ALA A 2 13.03 -31.47 22.63
N PRO A 3 12.92 -30.56 21.63
CA PRO A 3 11.78 -30.51 20.70
C PRO A 3 11.91 -31.61 19.62
N SER A 4 10.80 -32.27 19.32
CA SER A 4 10.70 -33.34 18.32
C SER A 4 10.54 -32.77 16.90
N SER A 5 11.46 -33.21 16.05
CA SER A 5 11.64 -33.05 14.61
C SER A 5 10.38 -33.23 13.74
N LEU A 6 10.20 -32.32 12.76
CA LEU A 6 9.51 -32.61 11.50
C LEU A 6 10.33 -33.63 10.67
N PRO A 7 9.68 -34.51 9.88
CA PRO A 7 10.37 -35.58 9.17
C PRO A 7 11.08 -35.07 7.90
N SER A 8 12.38 -35.37 7.83
CA SER A 8 13.34 -35.08 6.76
C SER A 8 12.97 -35.63 5.37
N THR A 9 11.91 -36.44 5.26
CA THR A 9 11.43 -37.02 4.01
C THR A 9 10.65 -36.03 3.15
N LEU A 10 9.94 -35.05 3.73
CA LEU A 10 9.17 -34.08 2.94
C LEU A 10 10.07 -33.09 2.18
N ILE A 11 11.22 -32.74 2.78
CA ILE A 11 12.22 -31.84 2.19
C ILE A 11 12.95 -32.56 1.05
N LEU A 12 13.30 -33.84 1.20
CA LEU A 12 13.92 -34.61 0.12
C LEU A 12 12.96 -34.81 -1.07
N THR A 13 11.68 -35.07 -0.84
CA THR A 13 10.72 -35.21 -1.95
C THR A 13 10.41 -33.89 -2.66
N LEU A 14 10.47 -32.76 -1.97
CA LEU A 14 10.36 -31.43 -2.61
C LEU A 14 11.61 -31.10 -3.43
N VAL A 15 12.80 -31.46 -2.94
CA VAL A 15 14.06 -31.30 -3.66
C VAL A 15 14.16 -32.27 -4.85
N GLU A 16 13.71 -33.52 -4.73
CA GLU A 16 13.66 -34.47 -5.85
C GLU A 16 12.60 -34.09 -6.90
N VAL A 17 11.45 -33.52 -6.50
CA VAL A 17 10.45 -33.02 -7.46
C VAL A 17 10.93 -31.75 -8.17
N LEU A 18 11.70 -30.89 -7.50
CA LEU A 18 12.37 -29.73 -8.12
C LEU A 18 13.52 -30.16 -9.06
N LEU A 19 14.30 -31.19 -8.69
CA LEU A 19 15.37 -31.73 -9.51
C LEU A 19 14.85 -32.56 -10.71
N LEU A 20 13.64 -33.14 -10.61
CA LEU A 20 13.01 -33.84 -11.74
C LEU A 20 12.38 -32.86 -12.75
N SER A 21 11.98 -31.66 -12.32
CA SER A 21 11.58 -30.58 -13.26
C SER A 21 12.74 -29.98 -14.05
N ASP A 22 13.99 -30.09 -13.59
CA ASP A 22 15.18 -29.64 -14.34
C ASP A 22 15.44 -30.46 -15.62
N SER A 23 15.00 -31.72 -15.65
CA SER A 23 15.28 -32.62 -16.78
C SER A 23 14.47 -32.33 -18.06
N MET A 24 13.49 -31.44 -18.00
CA MET A 24 12.65 -31.05 -19.15
C MET A 24 12.89 -29.60 -19.64
N LEU A 25 13.73 -28.81 -18.96
CA LEU A 25 14.05 -27.42 -19.33
C LEU A 25 15.44 -27.24 -20.00
N SER A 26 16.22 -28.32 -20.11
CA SER A 26 17.67 -28.31 -20.34
C SER A 26 18.18 -27.92 -21.75
N ALA A 27 17.34 -27.46 -22.68
CA ALA A 27 17.79 -27.15 -24.05
C ALA A 27 18.10 -25.66 -24.32
N ARG A 28 17.78 -24.73 -23.40
CA ARG A 28 17.96 -23.27 -23.61
C ARG A 28 18.85 -22.54 -22.58
N ASP A 29 19.38 -23.22 -21.56
CA ASP A 29 20.24 -22.61 -20.54
C ASP A 29 21.74 -22.67 -20.92
N SER A 30 22.11 -22.18 -22.11
CA SER A 30 23.52 -22.06 -22.49
C SER A 30 24.16 -20.89 -21.75
N HIS A 31 25.04 -21.18 -20.78
CA HIS A 31 25.93 -20.18 -20.19
C HIS A 31 27.16 -20.02 -21.09
N ILE A 32 27.56 -18.78 -21.37
CA ILE A 32 28.78 -18.51 -22.15
C ILE A 32 29.93 -18.35 -21.17
N VAL A 33 31.02 -19.07 -21.40
CA VAL A 33 32.27 -18.93 -20.66
C VAL A 33 33.40 -18.60 -21.63
N TYR A 34 33.98 -17.42 -21.44
CA TYR A 34 35.24 -17.01 -22.03
C TYR A 34 36.34 -17.27 -21.01
N GLU A 35 37.24 -18.17 -21.36
CA GLU A 35 38.30 -18.59 -20.45
C GLU A 35 39.27 -17.46 -20.11
N GLY A 36 39.68 -17.44 -18.85
CA GLY A 36 40.67 -16.52 -18.30
C GLY A 36 41.14 -16.98 -16.92
N ASP A 37 42.18 -16.33 -16.40
CA ASP A 37 42.73 -16.63 -15.08
C ASP A 37 41.78 -16.23 -13.94
N VAL A 38 41.01 -15.15 -14.16
CA VAL A 38 39.94 -14.64 -13.28
C VAL A 38 38.71 -14.30 -14.11
N TYR A 39 37.52 -14.42 -13.54
CA TYR A 39 36.27 -14.17 -14.26
C TYR A 39 35.56 -12.90 -13.80
N ILE A 40 34.94 -12.21 -14.76
CA ILE A 40 33.90 -11.22 -14.53
C ILE A 40 32.58 -11.89 -14.92
N ASP A 41 31.61 -11.90 -14.03
CA ASP A 41 30.27 -12.37 -14.35
C ASP A 41 29.45 -11.22 -14.94
N ILE A 42 28.64 -11.50 -15.95
CA ILE A 42 27.62 -10.57 -16.45
C ILE A 42 26.26 -11.26 -16.35
N ILE A 43 25.30 -10.55 -15.76
CA ILE A 43 23.92 -11.01 -15.62
C ILE A 43 23.07 -10.06 -16.48
N LEU A 44 22.21 -10.60 -17.34
CA LEU A 44 21.39 -9.79 -18.25
C LEU A 44 20.14 -10.55 -18.71
N SER A 45 19.05 -9.83 -18.93
CA SER A 45 17.77 -10.37 -19.41
C SER A 45 17.80 -10.60 -20.92
N LEU A 46 18.46 -11.68 -21.35
CA LEU A 46 18.61 -12.03 -22.76
C LEU A 46 17.32 -12.46 -23.44
N TYR A 47 16.28 -12.81 -22.68
CA TYR A 47 15.00 -13.20 -23.23
C TYR A 47 13.87 -12.39 -22.58
N ASP A 48 12.82 -12.13 -23.36
CA ASP A 48 11.57 -11.62 -22.81
C ASP A 48 10.86 -12.69 -21.96
N ASN A 49 10.00 -12.24 -21.05
CA ASN A 49 9.16 -13.14 -20.24
C ASN A 49 7.91 -13.53 -21.04
N ASP A 50 7.68 -14.83 -21.22
CA ASP A 50 6.53 -15.42 -21.92
C ASP A 50 5.84 -16.41 -20.97
N ASP A 51 4.85 -15.92 -20.21
CA ASP A 51 4.08 -16.69 -19.22
C ASP A 51 4.93 -17.47 -18.19
N GLY A 52 6.00 -16.84 -17.67
CA GLY A 52 6.90 -17.44 -16.69
C GLY A 52 7.97 -18.35 -17.32
N THR A 53 8.06 -18.41 -18.65
CA THR A 53 9.15 -19.05 -19.40
C THR A 53 9.95 -18.02 -20.20
N CYS A 54 11.19 -18.33 -20.56
CA CYS A 54 12.01 -17.42 -21.37
C CYS A 54 11.58 -17.49 -22.85
N GLY A 55 11.05 -16.37 -23.35
CA GLY A 55 10.47 -16.18 -24.67
C GLY A 55 11.49 -15.89 -25.77
N THR A 56 11.28 -14.80 -26.50
CA THR A 56 12.15 -14.35 -27.61
C THR A 56 13.43 -13.70 -27.11
N ILE A 57 14.51 -13.84 -27.88
CA ILE A 57 15.78 -13.19 -27.55
C ILE A 57 15.66 -11.67 -27.72
N ASP A 58 16.28 -10.91 -26.82
CA ASP A 58 16.41 -9.45 -26.90
C ASP A 58 17.73 -9.05 -27.59
N PRO A 59 17.70 -8.51 -28.81
CA PRO A 59 18.91 -8.07 -29.52
C PRO A 59 19.73 -7.02 -28.76
N LYS A 60 19.09 -6.23 -27.90
CA LYS A 60 19.73 -5.13 -27.17
C LYS A 60 20.62 -5.65 -26.05
N SER A 61 20.09 -6.56 -25.24
CA SER A 61 20.87 -7.24 -24.20
C SER A 61 22.04 -8.02 -24.80
N VAL A 62 21.90 -8.57 -26.03
CA VAL A 62 23.02 -9.19 -26.77
C VAL A 62 24.07 -8.15 -27.18
N GLN A 63 23.67 -6.96 -27.64
CA GLN A 63 24.61 -5.87 -27.96
C GLN A 63 25.37 -5.39 -26.72
N GLU A 64 24.72 -5.30 -25.57
CA GLU A 64 25.33 -4.90 -24.29
C GLU A 64 26.31 -5.95 -23.76
N LEU A 65 25.97 -7.23 -23.84
CA LEU A 65 26.89 -8.33 -23.58
C LEU A 65 28.12 -8.25 -24.50
N GLU A 66 27.89 -8.02 -25.78
CA GLU A 66 28.96 -7.93 -26.76
C GLU A 66 29.85 -6.69 -26.52
N ALA A 67 29.29 -5.59 -26.01
CA ALA A 67 30.06 -4.42 -25.58
C ALA A 67 30.99 -4.72 -24.40
N VAL A 68 30.50 -5.46 -23.40
CA VAL A 68 31.33 -5.92 -22.27
C VAL A 68 32.43 -6.87 -22.75
N ARG A 69 32.08 -7.83 -23.61
CA ARG A 69 33.04 -8.77 -24.20
C ARG A 69 34.11 -8.06 -25.02
N TRP A 70 33.70 -7.12 -25.86
CA TRP A 70 34.60 -6.31 -26.67
C TRP A 70 35.57 -5.51 -25.79
N ALA A 71 35.08 -4.90 -24.70
CA ALA A 71 35.92 -4.17 -23.76
C ALA A 71 36.97 -5.11 -23.10
N ILE A 72 36.55 -6.27 -22.58
CA ILE A 72 37.45 -7.26 -21.95
C ILE A 72 38.49 -7.76 -22.97
N HIS A 73 38.08 -8.08 -24.19
CA HIS A 73 38.97 -8.56 -25.24
C HIS A 73 40.09 -7.56 -25.55
N ASN A 74 39.73 -6.30 -25.76
CA ASN A 74 40.71 -5.24 -26.05
C ASN A 74 41.61 -4.93 -24.83
N LEU A 75 41.20 -5.32 -23.62
CA LEU A 75 42.01 -5.21 -22.41
C LEU A 75 42.90 -6.42 -22.14
N ASN A 76 42.71 -7.51 -22.87
CA ASN A 76 43.63 -8.64 -22.84
C ASN A 76 44.76 -8.49 -23.89
N VAL A 77 44.72 -7.48 -24.77
CA VAL A 77 45.66 -7.33 -25.90
C VAL A 77 46.21 -5.89 -26.03
N PRO A 78 47.39 -5.58 -25.44
CA PRO A 78 48.10 -6.38 -24.44
C PRO A 78 47.34 -6.40 -23.09
N PRO A 79 47.63 -7.39 -22.19
CA PRO A 79 46.93 -7.50 -20.92
C PRO A 79 47.05 -6.24 -20.05
N TYR A 80 45.92 -5.63 -19.71
CA TYR A 80 45.84 -4.43 -18.88
C TYR A 80 46.20 -4.70 -17.41
N VAL A 81 45.82 -5.89 -16.93
CA VAL A 81 46.33 -6.46 -15.67
C VAL A 81 47.55 -7.31 -16.04
N PRO A 82 48.77 -6.91 -15.65
CA PRO A 82 49.98 -7.62 -16.08
C PRO A 82 49.93 -9.10 -15.70
N GLY A 83 50.19 -10.00 -16.65
CA GLY A 83 50.27 -11.45 -16.38
C GLY A 83 48.95 -12.13 -15.98
N VAL A 84 47.79 -11.46 -16.13
CA VAL A 84 46.46 -12.01 -15.84
C VAL A 84 45.56 -11.85 -17.05
N THR A 85 44.96 -12.95 -17.50
CA THR A 85 43.91 -12.92 -18.53
C THR A 85 42.54 -12.80 -17.88
N LEU A 86 41.73 -11.85 -18.36
CA LEU A 86 40.37 -11.64 -17.88
C LEU A 86 39.39 -12.49 -18.67
N GLY A 87 38.68 -13.39 -17.99
CA GLY A 87 37.59 -14.19 -18.51
C GLY A 87 36.22 -13.53 -18.27
N LEU A 88 35.20 -14.01 -18.97
CA LEU A 88 33.83 -13.52 -18.89
C LEU A 88 32.86 -14.70 -18.80
N ARG A 89 31.92 -14.65 -17.87
CA ARG A 89 30.83 -15.64 -17.75
C ARG A 89 29.49 -14.93 -17.87
N ALA A 90 28.68 -15.32 -18.85
CA ALA A 90 27.37 -14.72 -19.08
C ALA A 90 26.24 -15.60 -18.53
N HIS A 91 25.40 -14.99 -17.69
CA HIS A 91 24.26 -15.63 -17.04
C HIS A 91 22.96 -15.04 -17.60
N PRO A 92 22.26 -15.75 -18.50
CA PRO A 92 20.99 -15.28 -19.04
C PRO A 92 19.91 -15.32 -17.96
N THR A 93 19.19 -14.21 -17.81
CA THR A 93 17.89 -14.14 -17.13
C THR A 93 16.80 -13.90 -18.17
N CYS A 94 15.55 -13.85 -17.71
CA CYS A 94 14.42 -13.51 -18.57
C CYS A 94 13.31 -12.80 -17.79
N ARG A 95 13.72 -11.84 -16.93
CA ARG A 95 12.83 -11.08 -16.04
C ARG A 95 12.02 -11.95 -15.06
N SER A 96 12.43 -13.22 -14.89
CA SER A 96 11.83 -14.17 -13.95
C SER A 96 12.58 -14.14 -12.63
N MET A 97 11.92 -13.64 -11.57
CA MET A 97 12.51 -13.52 -10.23
C MET A 97 13.01 -14.86 -9.68
N GLY A 98 12.38 -15.98 -10.06
CA GLY A 98 12.83 -17.32 -9.72
C GLY A 98 14.17 -17.67 -10.35
N LYS A 99 14.37 -17.40 -11.65
CA LYS A 99 15.66 -17.60 -12.33
C LYS A 99 16.73 -16.65 -11.79
N VAL A 100 16.39 -15.41 -11.51
CA VAL A 100 17.31 -14.42 -10.92
C VAL A 100 17.80 -14.89 -9.55
N ALA A 101 16.89 -15.36 -8.68
CA ALA A 101 17.25 -15.91 -7.39
C ALA A 101 18.12 -17.18 -7.51
N LEU A 102 17.85 -18.03 -8.52
CA LEU A 102 18.66 -19.22 -8.79
C LEU A 102 20.09 -18.86 -9.23
N VAL A 103 20.27 -17.91 -10.15
CA VAL A 103 21.59 -17.42 -10.58
C VAL A 103 22.36 -16.88 -9.37
N ALA A 104 21.72 -16.04 -8.56
CA ALA A 104 22.34 -15.48 -7.36
C ALA A 104 22.72 -16.58 -6.34
N ALA A 105 21.85 -17.57 -6.13
CA ALA A 105 22.11 -18.68 -5.21
C ALA A 105 23.26 -19.58 -5.70
N ASN A 106 23.33 -19.85 -7.01
CA ASN A 106 24.43 -20.61 -7.60
C ASN A 106 25.76 -19.89 -7.42
N LEU A 107 25.82 -18.58 -7.71
CA LEU A 107 27.01 -17.76 -7.48
C LEU A 107 27.42 -17.75 -5.99
N ALA A 108 26.47 -17.57 -5.08
CA ALA A 108 26.72 -17.62 -3.64
C ALA A 108 27.31 -18.98 -3.21
N ASN A 109 26.76 -20.08 -3.74
CA ASN A 109 27.24 -21.43 -3.47
C ASN A 109 28.66 -21.64 -4.01
N GLU A 110 28.96 -21.22 -5.25
CA GLU A 110 30.31 -21.31 -5.82
C GLU A 110 31.35 -20.52 -5.02
N LEU A 111 30.98 -19.32 -4.53
CA LEU A 111 31.82 -18.49 -3.67
C LEU A 111 32.06 -19.17 -2.32
N SER A 112 31.01 -19.71 -1.68
CA SER A 112 31.11 -20.39 -0.37
C SER A 112 31.97 -21.65 -0.40
N GLN A 113 32.02 -22.34 -1.55
CA GLN A 113 32.85 -23.53 -1.74
C GLN A 113 34.30 -23.20 -2.13
N ASN A 114 34.66 -21.91 -2.22
CA ASN A 114 35.93 -21.40 -2.70
C ASN A 114 36.30 -21.94 -4.10
N LYS A 115 35.29 -22.21 -4.93
CA LYS A 115 35.42 -22.74 -6.30
C LYS A 115 35.36 -21.65 -7.36
N SER A 116 34.85 -20.47 -7.02
CA SER A 116 34.72 -19.36 -7.97
C SER A 116 35.94 -18.44 -7.99
N LYS A 117 36.50 -18.24 -9.18
CA LYS A 117 37.49 -17.19 -9.47
C LYS A 117 36.83 -15.90 -9.98
N THR A 118 35.60 -15.61 -9.57
CA THR A 118 34.89 -14.38 -9.95
C THR A 118 35.31 -13.20 -9.09
N PHE A 119 35.56 -12.06 -9.73
CA PHE A 119 36.02 -10.83 -9.08
C PHE A 119 34.97 -9.70 -9.08
N GLY A 120 33.89 -9.83 -9.84
CA GLY A 120 32.73 -8.93 -9.76
C GLY A 120 31.64 -9.29 -10.77
N ILE A 121 30.51 -8.59 -10.66
CA ILE A 121 29.35 -8.71 -11.54
C ILE A 121 29.15 -7.39 -12.30
N ILE A 122 28.87 -7.47 -13.60
CA ILE A 122 28.31 -6.37 -14.39
C ILE A 122 26.82 -6.65 -14.64
N GLY A 123 25.97 -5.65 -14.42
CA GLY A 123 24.51 -5.78 -14.51
C GLY A 123 23.83 -6.11 -13.16
N PRO A 124 22.56 -6.56 -13.17
CA PRO A 124 21.71 -6.80 -14.33
C PRO A 124 21.26 -5.52 -15.05
N ASP A 125 20.54 -5.68 -16.14
CA ASP A 125 19.91 -4.62 -16.93
C ASP A 125 18.63 -4.06 -16.29
N TYR A 126 17.96 -4.83 -15.42
CA TYR A 126 16.74 -4.40 -14.72
C TYR A 126 16.93 -4.15 -13.22
N SER A 127 16.43 -3.02 -12.74
CA SER A 127 16.50 -2.61 -11.33
C SER A 127 15.87 -3.63 -10.36
N SER A 128 14.77 -4.27 -10.77
CA SER A 128 14.08 -5.28 -9.96
C SER A 128 14.93 -6.56 -9.77
N GLU A 129 15.66 -6.99 -10.80
CA GLU A 129 16.61 -8.10 -10.71
C GLU A 129 17.82 -7.74 -9.82
N ALA A 130 18.34 -6.51 -9.97
CA ALA A 130 19.48 -6.03 -9.19
C ALA A 130 19.22 -6.04 -7.69
N LYS A 131 18.00 -5.65 -7.27
CA LYS A 131 17.59 -5.68 -5.86
C LYS A 131 17.64 -7.10 -5.30
N VAL A 132 17.16 -8.10 -6.04
CA VAL A 132 17.17 -9.51 -5.60
C VAL A 132 18.60 -10.03 -5.49
N ILE A 133 19.42 -9.81 -6.53
CA ILE A 133 20.81 -10.30 -6.57
C ILE A 133 21.64 -9.65 -5.47
N SER A 134 21.56 -8.33 -5.31
CA SER A 134 22.31 -7.60 -4.29
C SER A 134 21.82 -7.93 -2.88
N SER A 135 20.52 -8.12 -2.65
CA SER A 135 20.01 -8.53 -1.33
C SER A 135 20.59 -9.89 -0.92
N LEU A 136 20.70 -10.84 -1.86
CA LEU A 136 21.28 -12.16 -1.56
C LEU A 136 22.79 -12.11 -1.42
N LEU A 137 23.51 -11.62 -2.44
CA LEU A 137 24.98 -11.63 -2.47
C LEU A 137 25.60 -10.60 -1.51
N GLY A 138 24.91 -9.49 -1.25
CA GLY A 138 25.31 -8.47 -0.27
C GLY A 138 25.19 -8.95 1.17
N SER A 139 24.30 -9.91 1.45
CA SER A 139 24.11 -10.52 2.77
C SER A 139 25.22 -11.51 3.16
N LEU A 140 26.07 -11.92 2.20
CA LEU A 140 27.20 -12.80 2.46
C LEU A 140 28.20 -12.13 3.44
N THR A 141 28.99 -12.97 4.11
CA THR A 141 30.09 -12.52 4.96
C THR A 141 31.06 -11.67 4.15
N GLU A 142 31.77 -10.76 4.81
CA GLU A 142 32.66 -9.80 4.12
C GLU A 142 33.67 -10.52 3.21
N GLU A 143 34.13 -11.71 3.57
CA GLU A 143 35.06 -12.46 2.73
C GLU A 143 34.54 -12.73 1.30
N TYR A 144 33.25 -13.07 1.18
CA TYR A 144 32.60 -13.53 -0.06
C TYR A 144 31.68 -12.50 -0.72
N ARG A 145 31.58 -11.29 -0.15
CA ARG A 145 30.71 -10.23 -0.68
C ARG A 145 31.23 -9.75 -2.04
N LEU A 146 30.58 -10.19 -3.11
CA LEU A 146 31.00 -9.93 -4.48
C LEU A 146 30.49 -8.57 -4.98
N PRO A 147 31.36 -7.64 -5.46
CA PRO A 147 30.90 -6.35 -5.96
C PRO A 147 30.11 -6.50 -7.25
N MET A 148 29.04 -5.73 -7.38
CA MET A 148 28.16 -5.67 -8.54
C MET A 148 28.06 -4.24 -9.04
N ILE A 149 28.31 -4.00 -10.33
CA ILE A 149 28.20 -2.68 -10.96
C ILE A 149 27.05 -2.67 -11.96
N GLY A 150 25.97 -1.97 -11.61
CA GLY A 150 24.82 -1.74 -12.48
C GLY A 150 25.11 -0.67 -13.53
N TYR A 151 24.75 -0.96 -14.77
CA TYR A 151 24.92 -0.04 -15.91
C TYR A 151 23.60 0.48 -16.48
N ALA A 152 22.48 -0.22 -16.24
CA ALA A 152 21.13 0.18 -16.66
C ALA A 152 20.10 0.16 -15.49
N THR A 153 20.56 -0.05 -14.25
CA THR A 153 19.71 -0.13 -13.06
C THR A 153 19.56 1.23 -12.38
N THR A 154 18.47 1.93 -12.67
CA THR A 154 18.26 3.33 -12.30
C THR A 154 17.40 3.55 -11.04
N ALA A 155 16.77 2.51 -10.47
CA ALA A 155 15.89 2.66 -9.30
C ALA A 155 16.58 3.36 -8.10
N ALA A 156 15.92 4.37 -7.54
CA ALA A 156 16.49 5.22 -6.48
C ALA A 156 16.81 4.46 -5.19
N SER A 157 16.04 3.43 -4.81
CA SER A 157 16.31 2.66 -3.58
C SER A 157 17.63 1.89 -3.59
N LEU A 158 18.18 1.58 -4.77
CA LEU A 158 19.50 0.94 -4.88
C LEU A 158 20.64 1.84 -4.37
N SER A 159 20.37 3.14 -4.13
CA SER A 159 21.30 4.07 -3.47
C SER A 159 21.54 3.76 -1.99
N ASP A 160 20.72 2.92 -1.35
CA ASP A 160 20.90 2.57 0.06
C ASP A 160 22.04 1.56 0.25
N GLY A 161 23.25 2.09 0.48
CA GLY A 161 24.44 1.29 0.74
C GLY A 161 24.40 0.48 2.05
N THR A 162 23.41 0.67 2.92
CA THR A 162 23.22 -0.17 4.11
C THR A 162 22.50 -1.47 3.78
N LEU A 163 21.56 -1.42 2.83
CA LEU A 163 20.81 -2.57 2.32
C LEU A 163 21.59 -3.29 1.20
N TYR A 164 22.11 -2.52 0.24
CA TYR A 164 22.78 -3.03 -0.96
C TYR A 164 24.30 -2.85 -0.89
N LYS A 165 24.90 -3.45 0.15
CA LYS A 165 26.32 -3.26 0.53
C LYS A 165 27.36 -3.63 -0.54
N ASN A 166 26.96 -4.40 -1.54
CA ASN A 166 27.83 -4.87 -2.61
C ASN A 166 27.53 -4.22 -3.97
N PHE A 167 26.56 -3.31 -4.03
CA PHE A 167 26.10 -2.69 -5.26
C PHE A 167 26.78 -1.35 -5.50
N PHE A 168 27.08 -1.07 -6.76
CA PHE A 168 27.53 0.22 -7.27
C PHE A 168 26.85 0.47 -8.61
N ARG A 169 26.73 1.72 -9.06
CA ARG A 169 26.31 1.99 -10.44
C ARG A 169 26.97 3.21 -11.06
N VAL A 170 27.18 3.12 -12.37
CA VAL A 170 27.75 4.18 -13.20
C VAL A 170 26.69 5.07 -13.86
N ILE A 171 25.45 4.58 -13.94
CA ILE A 171 24.29 5.32 -14.46
C ILE A 171 23.63 6.15 -13.34
N PRO A 172 23.11 7.36 -13.62
CA PRO A 172 22.41 8.16 -12.61
C PRO A 172 21.13 7.50 -12.07
N PRO A 173 20.77 7.68 -10.79
CA PRO A 173 19.45 7.28 -10.27
C PRO A 173 18.27 8.06 -10.83
N ASP A 174 17.09 7.44 -10.81
CA ASP A 174 15.80 7.97 -11.26
C ASP A 174 15.35 9.23 -10.52
N ASN A 175 15.75 9.45 -9.27
CA ASN A 175 15.41 10.69 -8.56
C ASN A 175 15.91 11.94 -9.32
N ILE A 176 17.00 11.81 -10.08
CA ILE A 176 17.53 12.88 -10.94
C ILE A 176 16.67 13.02 -12.18
N GLN A 177 16.25 11.93 -12.83
CA GLN A 177 15.33 11.97 -13.97
C GLN A 177 14.01 12.61 -13.59
N ILE A 178 13.45 12.22 -12.44
CA ILE A 178 12.18 12.71 -11.93
C ILE A 178 12.28 14.19 -11.60
N SER A 179 13.41 14.65 -11.07
CA SER A 179 13.67 16.09 -10.88
C SER A 179 13.66 16.83 -12.23
N ALA A 180 14.27 16.25 -13.28
CA ALA A 180 14.23 16.80 -14.62
C ALA A 180 12.81 16.81 -15.22
N MET A 181 12.03 15.74 -15.05
CA MET A 181 10.63 15.64 -15.44
C MET A 181 9.77 16.69 -14.73
N GLU A 182 9.96 16.89 -13.43
CA GLU A 182 9.27 17.92 -12.65
C GLU A 182 9.57 19.32 -13.18
N HIS A 183 10.85 19.65 -13.41
CA HIS A 183 11.21 20.95 -13.99
C HIS A 183 10.60 21.15 -15.39
N LEU A 184 10.48 20.08 -16.17
CA LEU A 184 9.83 20.12 -17.48
C LEU A 184 8.31 20.37 -17.36
N LEU A 185 7.64 19.71 -16.43
CA LEU A 185 6.21 19.93 -16.12
C LEU A 185 5.96 21.39 -15.72
N VAL A 186 6.83 21.95 -14.86
CA VAL A 186 6.77 23.37 -14.46
C VAL A 186 7.00 24.28 -15.67
N ALA A 187 8.02 24.01 -16.49
CA ALA A 187 8.32 24.82 -17.67
C ALA A 187 7.13 24.87 -18.65
N MET A 188 6.43 23.75 -18.83
CA MET A 188 5.25 23.65 -19.70
C MET A 188 3.96 24.24 -19.10
N ASN A 189 4.01 24.79 -17.88
CA ASN A 189 2.84 25.27 -17.13
C ASN A 189 1.75 24.21 -16.95
N TRP A 190 2.11 22.94 -16.76
CA TRP A 190 1.13 21.90 -16.44
C TRP A 190 0.67 22.01 -14.99
N THR A 191 -0.63 21.86 -14.75
CA THR A 191 -1.21 21.82 -13.40
C THR A 191 -1.81 20.45 -13.05
N TYR A 192 -1.99 19.55 -14.04
CA TYR A 192 -2.24 18.14 -13.80
C TYR A 192 -1.67 17.21 -14.89
N PHE A 193 -1.47 15.94 -14.55
CA PHE A 193 -1.06 14.86 -15.47
C PHE A 193 -1.50 13.47 -14.96
N ALA A 194 -1.58 12.47 -15.84
CA ALA A 194 -1.69 11.06 -15.43
C ALA A 194 -0.32 10.36 -15.56
N VAL A 195 -0.12 9.27 -14.82
CA VAL A 195 1.10 8.46 -14.94
C VAL A 195 0.79 7.01 -15.27
N ILE A 196 1.52 6.45 -16.22
CA ILE A 196 1.50 5.02 -16.58
C ILE A 196 2.87 4.46 -16.24
N TYR A 197 2.91 3.36 -15.49
CA TYR A 197 4.16 2.81 -14.97
C TYR A 197 4.12 1.29 -14.83
N ASP A 198 5.30 0.66 -14.77
CA ASP A 198 5.42 -0.76 -14.48
C ASP A 198 5.00 -1.07 -13.04
N ASP A 199 4.18 -2.10 -12.83
CA ASP A 199 3.77 -2.59 -11.51
C ASP A 199 4.90 -3.38 -10.84
N ASP A 200 6.05 -2.74 -10.68
CA ASP A 200 7.24 -3.30 -10.08
C ASP A 200 7.98 -2.28 -9.20
N ALA A 201 9.08 -2.71 -8.59
CA ALA A 201 9.81 -1.86 -7.66
C ALA A 201 10.44 -0.61 -8.31
N TYR A 202 10.63 -0.59 -9.64
CA TYR A 202 11.11 0.56 -10.39
C TYR A 202 9.97 1.57 -10.59
N GLY A 203 8.85 1.13 -11.16
CA GLY A 203 7.71 2.01 -11.44
C GLY A 203 7.08 2.59 -10.16
N HIS A 204 6.87 1.77 -9.12
CA HIS A 204 6.27 2.23 -7.85
C HIS A 204 7.12 3.29 -7.14
N GLU A 205 8.44 3.15 -7.16
CA GLU A 205 9.36 4.11 -6.55
C GLU A 205 9.43 5.41 -7.35
N GLY A 206 9.52 5.29 -8.68
CA GLY A 206 9.55 6.45 -9.55
C GLY A 206 8.27 7.28 -9.44
N VAL A 207 7.11 6.63 -9.49
CA VAL A 207 5.81 7.31 -9.32
C VAL A 207 5.67 7.95 -7.95
N ARG A 208 6.05 7.26 -6.87
CA ARG A 208 5.99 7.84 -5.51
C ARG A 208 6.84 9.10 -5.38
N HIS A 209 8.04 9.09 -5.96
CA HIS A 209 8.93 10.26 -5.92
C HIS A 209 8.40 11.39 -6.81
N LEU A 210 7.94 11.08 -8.03
CA LEU A 210 7.32 12.04 -8.95
C LEU A 210 6.07 12.70 -8.33
N GLU A 211 5.26 11.90 -7.64
CA GLU A 211 4.08 12.34 -6.89
C GLU A 211 4.46 13.34 -5.80
N SER A 212 5.49 13.03 -5.00
CA SER A 212 6.01 13.89 -3.94
C SER A 212 6.50 15.25 -4.47
N VAL A 213 7.38 15.24 -5.48
CA VAL A 213 7.95 16.49 -6.03
C VAL A 213 6.91 17.32 -6.78
N SER A 214 5.97 16.67 -7.49
CA SER A 214 4.86 17.37 -8.18
C SER A 214 3.93 18.06 -7.18
N LYS A 215 3.64 17.40 -6.05
CA LYS A 215 2.80 17.96 -4.98
C LYS A 215 3.40 19.23 -4.39
N GLN A 216 4.71 19.27 -4.16
CA GLN A 216 5.42 20.46 -3.65
C GLN A 216 5.30 21.67 -4.58
N ARG A 217 5.06 21.44 -5.87
CA ARG A 217 4.91 22.47 -6.90
C ARG A 217 3.45 22.80 -7.24
N GLY A 218 2.50 22.19 -6.56
CA GLY A 218 1.07 22.35 -6.84
C GLY A 218 0.62 21.71 -8.16
N ILE A 219 1.35 20.70 -8.65
CA ILE A 219 0.99 19.93 -9.85
C ILE A 219 0.28 18.64 -9.44
N CYS A 220 -0.90 18.42 -10.00
CA CYS A 220 -1.82 17.35 -9.63
C CYS A 220 -1.60 16.08 -10.47
N LEU A 221 -1.19 14.98 -9.84
CA LEU A 221 -1.29 13.66 -10.47
C LEU A 221 -2.77 13.23 -10.42
N ILE A 222 -3.44 12.96 -11.54
CA ILE A 222 -4.90 12.66 -11.61
C ILE A 222 -5.25 11.19 -11.76
N GLU A 223 -4.33 10.38 -12.28
CA GLU A 223 -4.51 8.93 -12.37
C GLU A 223 -3.14 8.22 -12.27
N LYS A 224 -3.10 7.12 -11.51
CA LYS A 224 -1.95 6.21 -11.40
C LYS A 224 -2.34 4.89 -12.06
N ILE A 225 -1.73 4.58 -13.20
CA ILE A 225 -2.00 3.34 -13.92
C ILE A 225 -0.76 2.44 -13.85
N ALA A 226 -0.84 1.43 -12.99
CA ALA A 226 0.15 0.36 -12.93
C ALA A 226 -0.16 -0.68 -14.02
N ILE A 227 0.86 -1.09 -14.76
CA ILE A 227 0.80 -2.15 -15.76
C ILE A 227 1.61 -3.33 -15.25
N ASP A 228 0.94 -4.46 -15.04
CA ASP A 228 1.59 -5.67 -14.52
C ASP A 228 2.65 -6.18 -15.51
N THR A 229 3.89 -6.24 -15.02
CA THR A 229 5.08 -6.66 -15.77
C THR A 229 5.07 -8.14 -16.14
N GLN A 230 4.16 -8.94 -15.55
CA GLN A 230 3.99 -10.36 -15.86
C GLN A 230 2.96 -10.62 -16.97
N LEU A 231 2.23 -9.59 -17.44
CA LEU A 231 1.26 -9.74 -18.52
C LEU A 231 1.96 -10.04 -19.85
N SER A 232 1.32 -10.88 -20.66
CA SER A 232 1.76 -11.12 -22.03
C SER A 232 1.69 -9.82 -22.86
N TYR A 233 2.47 -9.75 -23.94
CA TYR A 233 2.44 -8.58 -24.84
C TYR A 233 1.02 -8.24 -25.34
N GLN A 234 0.20 -9.26 -25.63
CA GLN A 234 -1.18 -9.06 -26.10
C GLN A 234 -2.10 -8.51 -25.01
N GLU A 235 -1.96 -9.00 -23.77
CA GLU A 235 -2.74 -8.49 -22.63
C GLU A 235 -2.34 -7.05 -22.28
N THR A 236 -1.02 -6.77 -22.26
CA THR A 236 -0.47 -5.43 -22.03
C THR A 236 -0.98 -4.43 -23.07
N THR A 237 -0.93 -4.78 -24.37
CA THR A 237 -1.44 -3.89 -25.43
C THR A 237 -2.96 -3.68 -25.33
N SER A 238 -3.73 -4.72 -24.98
CA SER A 238 -5.17 -4.58 -24.74
C SER A 238 -5.46 -3.64 -23.57
N LYS A 239 -4.78 -3.84 -22.44
CA LYS A 239 -4.94 -3.01 -21.22
C LYS A 239 -4.55 -1.56 -21.46
N LEU A 240 -3.46 -1.32 -22.18
CA LEU A 240 -3.02 0.02 -22.55
C LEU A 240 -4.06 0.70 -23.45
N ASN A 241 -4.57 0.01 -24.47
CA ASN A 241 -5.60 0.58 -25.35
C ASN A 241 -6.85 1.01 -24.57
N GLU A 242 -7.37 0.16 -23.68
CA GLU A 242 -8.50 0.51 -22.79
C GLU A 242 -8.19 1.72 -21.90
N THR A 243 -7.00 1.74 -21.31
CA THR A 243 -6.53 2.83 -20.43
C THR A 243 -6.46 4.15 -21.18
N PHE A 244 -5.85 4.19 -22.37
CA PHE A 244 -5.73 5.43 -23.15
C PHE A 244 -7.08 5.92 -23.66
N ILE A 245 -7.94 5.01 -24.12
CA ILE A 245 -9.31 5.35 -24.51
C ILE A 245 -10.07 5.94 -23.31
N SER A 246 -9.90 5.40 -22.11
CA SER A 246 -10.45 5.97 -20.88
C SER A 246 -9.94 7.39 -20.65
N LEU A 247 -8.62 7.60 -20.61
CA LEU A 247 -7.97 8.89 -20.34
C LEU A 247 -8.39 10.01 -21.31
N VAL A 248 -8.53 9.68 -22.60
CA VAL A 248 -8.87 10.65 -23.66
C VAL A 248 -10.36 10.98 -23.69
N ASN A 249 -11.24 10.03 -23.33
CA ASN A 249 -12.70 10.20 -23.43
C ASN A 249 -13.37 10.66 -22.12
N GLN A 250 -12.62 10.97 -21.06
CA GLN A 250 -13.21 11.51 -19.83
C GLN A 250 -13.83 12.91 -20.06
N PRO A 251 -14.84 13.32 -19.26
CA PRO A 251 -15.43 14.67 -19.33
C PRO A 251 -14.40 15.81 -19.20
N SER A 252 -13.31 15.55 -18.46
CA SER A 252 -12.11 16.38 -18.43
C SER A 252 -10.94 15.56 -19.01
N PRO A 253 -10.61 15.72 -20.30
CA PRO A 253 -9.62 14.87 -20.97
C PRO A 253 -8.23 15.11 -20.39
N VAL A 254 -7.49 14.02 -20.18
CA VAL A 254 -6.10 14.10 -19.73
C VAL A 254 -5.22 14.61 -20.88
N LEU A 255 -4.68 15.82 -20.76
CA LEU A 255 -3.88 16.45 -21.82
C LEU A 255 -2.38 16.15 -21.74
N GLY A 256 -1.94 15.57 -20.62
CA GLY A 256 -0.54 15.26 -20.35
C GLY A 256 -0.38 13.94 -19.60
N VAL A 257 0.47 13.05 -20.12
CA VAL A 257 0.72 11.72 -19.53
C VAL A 257 2.22 11.51 -19.36
N VAL A 258 2.66 11.15 -18.15
CA VAL A 258 4.02 10.71 -17.88
C VAL A 258 4.07 9.18 -18.00
N VAL A 259 5.06 8.65 -18.71
CA VAL A 259 5.25 7.21 -18.86
C VAL A 259 6.57 6.81 -18.23
N PHE A 260 6.47 6.06 -17.12
CA PHE A 260 7.58 5.64 -16.29
C PHE A 260 7.62 4.11 -16.21
N GLY A 261 8.08 3.46 -17.27
CA GLY A 261 8.23 2.00 -17.31
C GLY A 261 9.29 1.58 -18.30
N GLY A 262 9.70 0.32 -18.19
CA GLY A 262 10.78 -0.28 -18.95
C GLY A 262 10.46 -0.46 -20.43
N THR A 263 11.37 -1.14 -21.11
CA THR A 263 11.38 -1.30 -22.57
C THR A 263 10.12 -2.01 -23.07
N GLN A 264 9.59 -3.00 -22.34
CA GLN A 264 8.39 -3.74 -22.75
C GLN A 264 7.13 -2.86 -22.72
N LEU A 265 6.88 -2.15 -21.62
CA LEU A 265 5.75 -1.22 -21.51
C LEU A 265 5.82 -0.16 -22.61
N SER A 266 7.00 0.40 -22.81
CA SER A 266 7.25 1.41 -23.83
C SER A 266 6.98 0.86 -25.24
N ALA A 267 7.39 -0.38 -25.55
CA ALA A 267 7.12 -1.02 -26.84
C ALA A 267 5.64 -1.29 -27.08
N SER A 268 4.95 -1.87 -26.09
CA SER A 268 3.50 -2.09 -26.18
C SER A 268 2.73 -0.78 -26.32
N LEU A 269 3.16 0.28 -25.64
CA LEU A 269 2.58 1.62 -25.76
C LEU A 269 2.68 2.15 -27.20
N LEU A 270 3.88 2.12 -27.78
CA LEU A 270 4.10 2.62 -29.14
C LEU A 270 3.29 1.84 -30.19
N ASP A 271 3.16 0.52 -30.02
CA ASP A 271 2.35 -0.32 -30.90
C ASP A 271 0.85 0.00 -30.82
N VAL A 272 0.32 0.17 -29.60
CA VAL A 272 -1.07 0.60 -29.38
C VAL A 272 -1.33 1.95 -30.04
N MET A 273 -0.40 2.90 -29.87
CA MET A 273 -0.52 4.22 -30.47
C MET A 273 -0.54 4.16 -32.00
N ASN A 274 0.31 3.32 -32.60
CA ASN A 274 0.36 3.14 -34.05
C ASN A 274 -0.89 2.44 -34.61
N LYS A 275 -1.37 1.38 -33.96
CA LYS A 275 -2.45 0.54 -34.51
C LYS A 275 -3.85 1.08 -34.21
N SER A 276 -4.06 1.61 -33.01
CA SER A 276 -5.40 1.87 -32.48
C SER A 276 -5.75 3.36 -32.46
N LEU A 277 -4.75 4.26 -32.43
CA LEU A 277 -4.97 5.66 -32.08
C LEU A 277 -4.58 6.66 -33.18
N ASN A 278 -4.10 6.20 -34.34
CA ASN A 278 -3.75 7.06 -35.50
C ASN A 278 -4.92 7.95 -36.01
N ASN A 279 -6.18 7.65 -35.67
CA ASN A 279 -7.36 8.44 -36.05
C ASN A 279 -7.86 9.41 -34.95
N VAL A 280 -7.18 9.49 -33.81
CA VAL A 280 -7.59 10.34 -32.69
C VAL A 280 -7.11 11.78 -32.91
N GLN A 281 -8.04 12.72 -33.12
CA GLN A 281 -7.72 14.13 -33.39
C GLN A 281 -7.03 14.88 -32.23
N LYS A 282 -7.10 14.34 -30.99
CA LYS A 282 -6.55 14.99 -29.79
C LYS A 282 -5.81 13.98 -28.91
N PHE A 283 -4.54 13.75 -29.23
CA PHE A 283 -3.66 12.93 -28.41
C PHE A 283 -3.06 13.73 -27.23
N PRO A 284 -2.85 13.13 -26.03
CA PRO A 284 -2.13 13.76 -24.93
C PRO A 284 -0.65 13.94 -25.25
N ILE A 285 0.00 14.99 -24.72
CA ILE A 285 1.46 15.10 -24.79
C ILE A 285 2.07 14.09 -23.81
N LEU A 286 3.01 13.27 -24.29
CA LEU A 286 3.71 12.31 -23.44
C LEU A 286 5.02 12.89 -22.92
N ILE A 287 5.37 12.58 -21.67
CA ILE A 287 6.73 12.70 -21.15
C ILE A 287 7.21 11.27 -20.87
N LEU A 288 8.20 10.83 -21.63
CA LEU A 288 8.68 9.46 -21.60
C LEU A 288 9.99 9.35 -20.81
N SER A 289 10.12 8.23 -20.08
CA SER A 289 11.37 7.79 -19.47
C SER A 289 12.39 7.30 -20.52
N GLU A 290 13.61 7.03 -20.09
CA GLU A 290 14.76 6.63 -20.90
C GLU A 290 14.51 5.33 -21.68
N ALA A 291 13.73 4.42 -21.10
CA ALA A 291 13.40 3.15 -21.74
C ALA A 291 12.58 3.34 -23.03
N ALA A 292 11.78 4.40 -23.13
CA ALA A 292 11.04 4.68 -24.34
C ALA A 292 11.93 5.20 -25.48
N MET A 293 13.03 5.88 -25.15
CA MET A 293 14.05 6.21 -26.15
C MET A 293 14.76 4.95 -26.62
N ASP A 294 15.06 4.03 -25.71
CA ASP A 294 15.62 2.74 -26.05
C ASP A 294 14.69 1.94 -26.98
N VAL A 295 13.37 1.95 -26.84
CA VAL A 295 12.46 1.31 -27.84
C VAL A 295 12.37 2.12 -29.14
N GLY A 296 12.24 3.42 -28.99
CA GLY A 296 11.87 4.34 -30.05
C GLY A 296 12.85 4.43 -31.21
N MET A 297 14.13 4.36 -30.89
CA MET A 297 15.20 4.41 -31.88
C MET A 297 15.16 3.25 -32.90
N PHE A 298 14.41 2.19 -32.60
CA PHE A 298 14.27 0.99 -33.44
C PHE A 298 12.94 0.93 -34.21
N ALA A 299 12.01 1.87 -33.94
CA ALA A 299 10.74 1.94 -34.64
C ALA A 299 10.94 2.47 -36.06
N VAL A 300 10.72 1.62 -37.06
CA VAL A 300 10.85 1.98 -38.50
C VAL A 300 9.88 3.10 -38.89
N ASN A 301 8.75 3.22 -38.18
CA ASN A 301 7.77 4.29 -38.35
C ASN A 301 7.26 4.75 -36.97
N TRP A 302 7.49 6.01 -36.64
CA TRP A 302 6.90 6.61 -35.45
C TRP A 302 5.44 6.99 -35.69
N PRO A 303 4.53 6.73 -34.75
CA PRO A 303 3.16 7.22 -34.82
C PRO A 303 3.18 8.75 -34.86
N THR A 304 2.49 9.35 -35.82
CA THR A 304 2.34 10.82 -35.93
C THR A 304 1.70 11.43 -34.67
N VAL A 305 1.01 10.61 -33.89
CA VAL A 305 0.42 10.99 -32.60
C VAL A 305 1.46 11.27 -31.49
N LEU A 306 2.73 10.92 -31.66
CA LEU A 306 3.81 11.28 -30.72
C LEU A 306 4.42 12.66 -30.97
N ALA A 307 4.11 13.28 -32.10
CA ALA A 307 4.67 14.57 -32.44
C ALA A 307 4.35 15.59 -31.32
N GLY A 308 5.37 16.35 -30.91
CA GLY A 308 5.31 17.26 -29.76
C GLY A 308 5.53 16.62 -28.39
N SER A 309 5.64 15.29 -28.27
CA SER A 309 5.97 14.60 -27.02
C SER A 309 7.44 14.75 -26.62
N PHE A 310 7.75 14.54 -25.35
CA PHE A 310 9.09 14.67 -24.79
C PHE A 310 9.62 13.34 -24.27
N ALA A 311 10.94 13.17 -24.29
CA ALA A 311 11.63 12.05 -23.67
C ALA A 311 12.87 12.54 -22.92
N LEU A 312 13.23 11.83 -21.84
CA LEU A 312 14.40 12.16 -21.02
C LEU A 312 15.35 10.98 -20.95
N ASN A 313 16.63 11.23 -21.17
CA ASN A 313 17.66 10.19 -21.18
C ASN A 313 18.98 10.76 -20.64
N PRO A 314 19.82 9.96 -19.94
CA PRO A 314 21.17 10.39 -19.65
C PRO A 314 21.94 10.76 -20.94
N PRO A 315 22.98 11.61 -20.86
CA PRO A 315 23.72 12.03 -22.04
C PRO A 315 24.30 10.82 -22.80
N ARG A 316 23.90 10.67 -24.07
CA ARG A 316 24.40 9.60 -24.92
C ARG A 316 25.83 9.88 -25.35
N ARG A 317 26.69 8.86 -25.29
CA ARG A 317 28.06 8.92 -25.80
C ARG A 317 28.27 7.80 -26.81
N GLN A 318 28.53 8.18 -28.06
CA GLN A 318 28.87 7.23 -29.11
C GLN A 318 30.26 6.65 -28.87
N ILE A 319 30.41 5.35 -29.14
CA ILE A 319 31.66 4.61 -29.01
C ILE A 319 32.03 4.10 -30.40
N GLU A 320 32.50 5.01 -31.24
CA GLU A 320 32.77 4.79 -32.68
C GLU A 320 33.47 3.45 -32.97
N LYS A 321 34.49 3.09 -32.18
CA LYS A 321 35.23 1.83 -32.35
C LYS A 321 34.36 0.58 -32.12
N PHE A 322 33.48 0.61 -31.12
CA PHE A 322 32.57 -0.49 -30.84
C PHE A 322 31.46 -0.55 -31.88
N GLU A 323 30.93 0.61 -32.31
CA GLU A 323 29.90 0.68 -33.35
C GLU A 323 30.41 0.06 -34.66
N ILE A 324 31.60 0.46 -35.13
CA ILE A 324 32.25 -0.16 -36.30
C ILE A 324 32.41 -1.68 -36.13
N TYR A 325 32.78 -2.11 -34.93
CA TYR A 325 32.92 -3.53 -34.61
C TYR A 325 31.56 -4.26 -34.70
N TRP A 326 30.51 -3.75 -34.07
CA TRP A 326 29.16 -4.29 -34.10
C TRP A 326 28.61 -4.36 -35.53
N GLU A 327 28.79 -3.28 -36.31
CA GLU A 327 28.42 -3.24 -37.73
C GLU A 327 29.10 -4.32 -38.55
N SER A 328 30.39 -4.56 -38.28
CA SER A 328 31.17 -5.54 -39.03
C SER A 328 30.69 -6.98 -38.80
N LEU A 329 30.04 -7.29 -37.66
CA LEU A 329 29.50 -8.62 -37.38
C LEU A 329 28.37 -8.94 -38.36
N TYR A 330 27.40 -8.04 -38.52
CA TYR A 330 26.20 -8.30 -39.34
C TYR A 330 26.40 -8.01 -40.83
N LYS A 331 27.39 -7.18 -41.21
CA LYS A 331 27.75 -6.92 -42.62
C LYS A 331 28.61 -8.04 -43.24
N ASN A 332 29.32 -8.83 -42.42
CA ASN A 332 30.19 -9.91 -42.87
C ASN A 332 29.74 -11.27 -42.29
N GLN A 333 29.05 -12.07 -43.10
CA GLN A 333 28.51 -13.38 -42.68
C GLN A 333 29.57 -14.38 -42.21
N THR A 334 30.79 -14.33 -42.76
CA THR A 334 31.88 -15.19 -42.30
C THR A 334 32.28 -14.82 -40.88
N LYS A 335 32.46 -13.52 -40.62
CA LYS A 335 32.78 -13.01 -39.30
C LYS A 335 31.67 -13.29 -38.28
N LEU A 336 30.40 -13.13 -38.68
CA LEU A 336 29.26 -13.49 -37.83
C LEU A 336 29.33 -14.95 -37.39
N ARG A 337 29.58 -15.88 -38.32
CA ARG A 337 29.65 -17.31 -38.03
C ARG A 337 30.83 -17.66 -37.13
N GLU A 338 31.99 -17.07 -37.37
CA GLU A 338 33.18 -17.27 -36.54
C GLU A 338 32.96 -16.79 -35.10
N GLU A 339 32.34 -15.61 -34.93
CA GLU A 339 32.04 -15.07 -33.60
C GLU A 339 30.85 -15.77 -32.94
N ALA A 340 29.89 -16.27 -33.72
CA ALA A 340 28.75 -17.02 -33.21
C ALA A 340 29.11 -18.36 -32.59
N VAL A 341 30.24 -18.96 -32.97
CA VAL A 341 30.79 -20.14 -32.26
C VAL A 341 31.07 -19.80 -30.80
N LYS A 342 31.47 -18.55 -30.53
CA LYS A 342 31.79 -18.07 -29.19
C LYS A 342 30.60 -17.41 -28.50
N ASN A 343 29.69 -16.82 -29.27
CA ASN A 343 28.47 -16.18 -28.79
C ASN A 343 27.26 -16.64 -29.63
N PRO A 344 26.64 -17.79 -29.29
CA PRO A 344 25.57 -18.37 -30.11
C PRO A 344 24.36 -17.44 -30.28
N TRP A 345 24.12 -16.55 -29.30
CA TRP A 345 23.05 -15.56 -29.34
C TRP A 345 23.14 -14.56 -30.50
N LEU A 346 24.33 -14.37 -31.10
CA LEU A 346 24.47 -13.56 -32.33
C LEU A 346 23.70 -14.15 -33.52
N LEU A 347 23.61 -15.48 -33.59
CA LEU A 347 22.81 -16.15 -34.62
C LEU A 347 21.32 -16.07 -34.31
N ASP A 348 20.93 -16.22 -33.05
CA ASP A 348 19.53 -16.09 -32.63
C ASP A 348 18.98 -14.68 -32.98
N VAL A 349 19.79 -13.63 -32.78
CA VAL A 349 19.45 -12.26 -33.21
C VAL A 349 19.36 -12.16 -34.73
N PHE A 350 20.32 -12.74 -35.45
CA PHE A 350 20.31 -12.76 -36.92
C PHE A 350 19.08 -13.51 -37.48
N GLU A 351 18.67 -14.60 -36.83
CA GLU A 351 17.48 -15.38 -37.21
C GLU A 351 16.20 -14.60 -36.93
N LEU A 352 16.09 -13.96 -35.77
CA LEU A 352 14.94 -13.14 -35.38
C LEU A 352 14.62 -12.06 -36.42
N VAL A 353 15.66 -11.47 -37.03
CA VAL A 353 15.55 -10.34 -37.96
C VAL A 353 15.66 -10.72 -39.44
N SER A 354 16.00 -11.98 -39.76
CA SER A 354 16.08 -12.47 -41.14
C SER A 354 14.79 -13.14 -41.60
N ASN A 355 14.69 -13.47 -42.89
CA ASN A 355 13.50 -14.13 -43.47
C ASN A 355 13.25 -15.50 -42.78
N PRO A 356 12.01 -15.90 -42.46
CA PRO A 356 11.67 -17.17 -41.77
C PRO A 356 12.20 -18.47 -42.43
N ASN A 357 12.71 -18.41 -43.66
CA ASN A 357 13.35 -19.53 -44.35
C ASN A 357 14.89 -19.58 -44.19
N CYS A 358 15.50 -18.61 -43.51
CA CYS A 358 16.92 -18.59 -43.22
C CYS A 358 17.21 -19.34 -41.91
N ARG A 359 17.93 -20.45 -41.99
CA ARG A 359 18.38 -21.25 -40.84
C ARG A 359 19.91 -21.19 -40.75
N PRO A 360 20.49 -21.35 -39.54
CA PRO A 360 21.93 -21.18 -39.32
C PRO A 360 22.76 -22.23 -40.08
N SER A 361 22.14 -23.34 -40.48
CA SER A 361 22.72 -24.42 -41.28
C SER A 361 22.67 -24.20 -42.81
N ASN A 362 22.08 -23.11 -43.31
CA ASN A 362 21.82 -22.92 -44.75
C ASN A 362 22.80 -21.90 -45.37
N ILE A 363 23.60 -22.34 -46.36
CA ILE A 363 24.64 -21.52 -47.03
C ILE A 363 24.04 -20.41 -47.92
N THR A 364 22.73 -20.44 -48.20
CA THR A 364 22.04 -19.59 -49.17
C THR A 364 21.39 -18.32 -48.62
N CYS A 365 21.56 -17.99 -47.33
CA CYS A 365 21.04 -16.71 -46.82
C CYS A 365 21.82 -15.53 -47.41
N GLY A 366 21.16 -14.66 -48.17
CA GLY A 366 21.76 -13.43 -48.71
C GLY A 366 22.07 -12.39 -47.61
N GLN A 367 22.70 -11.27 -47.98
CA GLN A 367 22.88 -10.15 -47.06
C GLN A 367 21.53 -9.65 -46.54
N LEU A 368 21.49 -9.26 -45.25
CA LEU A 368 20.30 -8.64 -44.67
C LEU A 368 19.92 -7.38 -45.49
N PRO A 369 18.63 -7.14 -45.75
CA PRO A 369 18.16 -5.89 -46.33
C PRO A 369 18.70 -4.69 -45.56
N GLN A 370 19.13 -3.63 -46.27
CA GLN A 370 19.78 -2.48 -45.64
C GLN A 370 18.91 -1.86 -44.54
N ASN A 371 17.60 -1.73 -44.77
CA ASN A 371 16.63 -1.24 -43.78
C ASN A 371 16.55 -2.06 -42.49
N ILE A 372 16.84 -3.37 -42.53
CA ILE A 372 16.88 -4.23 -41.35
C ILE A 372 18.23 -4.08 -40.63
N LEU A 373 19.33 -4.03 -41.39
CA LEU A 373 20.66 -3.71 -40.85
C LEU A 373 20.64 -2.38 -40.11
N ASP A 374 20.03 -1.35 -40.69
CA ASP A 374 19.97 -0.02 -40.08
C ASP A 374 19.18 0.01 -38.77
N SER A 375 18.31 -0.98 -38.49
CA SER A 375 17.60 -1.11 -37.21
C SER A 375 18.47 -1.78 -36.14
N ILE A 376 19.14 -2.88 -36.48
CA ILE A 376 19.95 -3.68 -35.53
C ILE A 376 21.27 -2.98 -35.16
N LEU A 377 21.78 -2.14 -36.07
CA LEU A 377 23.08 -1.49 -35.90
C LEU A 377 23.04 -0.23 -35.03
N VAL A 378 21.84 0.24 -34.66
CA VAL A 378 21.72 1.38 -33.74
C VAL A 378 22.18 0.97 -32.34
N PRO A 379 23.16 1.68 -31.74
CA PRO A 379 23.63 1.37 -30.39
C PRO A 379 22.60 1.77 -29.33
N THR A 380 22.30 0.88 -28.38
CA THR A 380 21.47 1.22 -27.20
C THR A 380 22.12 2.38 -26.43
N PRO A 381 21.32 3.20 -25.70
CA PRO A 381 21.89 4.25 -24.85
C PRO A 381 22.78 3.69 -23.73
N PHE A 382 22.63 2.41 -23.37
CA PHE A 382 23.34 1.77 -22.25
C PHE A 382 24.70 1.15 -22.61
N VAL A 383 25.01 0.95 -23.89
CA VAL A 383 26.30 0.38 -24.35
C VAL A 383 27.51 1.08 -23.71
N HIS A 384 27.51 2.41 -23.68
CA HIS A 384 28.63 3.16 -23.12
C HIS A 384 28.72 2.99 -21.59
N PHE A 385 27.59 2.88 -20.88
CA PHE A 385 27.57 2.59 -19.45
C PHE A 385 28.04 1.16 -19.15
N ALA A 386 27.71 0.18 -19.99
CA ALA A 386 28.19 -1.20 -19.85
C ALA A 386 29.73 -1.27 -19.99
N ILE A 387 30.29 -0.55 -20.97
CA ILE A 387 31.74 -0.39 -21.12
C ILE A 387 32.34 0.33 -19.90
N GLN A 388 31.72 1.41 -19.41
CA GLN A 388 32.18 2.14 -18.22
C GLN A 388 32.21 1.25 -16.97
N ALA A 389 31.14 0.52 -16.71
CA ALA A 389 31.07 -0.41 -15.58
C ALA A 389 32.18 -1.46 -15.65
N THR A 390 32.45 -1.98 -16.85
CA THR A 390 33.53 -2.94 -17.11
C THR A 390 34.91 -2.35 -16.82
N ILE A 391 35.18 -1.13 -17.32
CA ILE A 391 36.44 -0.41 -17.09
C ILE A 391 36.67 -0.17 -15.59
N VAL A 392 35.65 0.30 -14.89
CA VAL A 392 35.71 0.64 -13.46
C VAL A 392 35.99 -0.60 -12.61
N LEU A 393 35.32 -1.72 -12.90
CA LEU A 393 35.58 -2.99 -12.22
C LEU A 393 37.02 -3.48 -12.46
N ILE A 394 37.47 -3.47 -13.71
CA ILE A 394 38.81 -3.93 -14.08
C ILE A 394 39.89 -3.05 -13.45
N GLU A 395 39.68 -1.74 -13.37
CA GLU A 395 40.59 -0.82 -12.70
C GLU A 395 40.72 -1.15 -11.20
N ALA A 396 39.61 -1.46 -10.52
CA ALA A 396 39.66 -1.91 -9.13
C ALA A 396 40.42 -3.23 -8.98
N ILE A 397 40.19 -4.19 -9.87
CA ILE A 397 40.91 -5.48 -9.91
C ILE A 397 42.42 -5.25 -10.08
N LYS A 398 42.81 -4.39 -11.04
CA LYS A 398 44.21 -4.03 -11.27
C LYS A 398 44.86 -3.37 -10.05
N ASN A 399 44.14 -2.49 -9.37
CA ASN A 399 44.64 -1.81 -8.18
C ASN A 399 44.85 -2.77 -7.00
N VAL A 400 43.97 -3.76 -6.84
CA VAL A 400 44.18 -4.86 -5.87
C VAL A 400 45.36 -5.74 -6.29
N TYR A 401 45.48 -6.08 -7.57
CA TYR A 401 46.59 -6.84 -8.12
C TYR A 401 47.94 -6.16 -7.85
N ASN A 402 48.08 -4.87 -8.19
CA ASN A 402 49.31 -4.10 -7.97
C ASN A 402 49.69 -4.07 -6.48
N TYR A 403 48.70 -3.94 -5.60
CA TYR A 403 48.91 -3.94 -4.16
C TYR A 403 49.37 -5.30 -3.60
N LYS A 404 48.89 -6.42 -4.16
CA LYS A 404 49.20 -7.78 -3.67
C LYS A 404 50.41 -8.43 -4.34
N CYS A 405 50.68 -8.12 -5.61
CA CYS A 405 51.67 -8.82 -6.44
C CYS A 405 52.92 -8.00 -6.75
N ASN A 406 53.00 -6.68 -6.46
CA ASN A 406 54.15 -5.84 -6.80
C ASN A 406 54.62 -5.99 -8.27
N ASN A 407 53.68 -6.20 -9.21
CA ASN A 407 53.94 -6.45 -10.64
C ASN A 407 54.69 -7.76 -11.00
N ALA A 408 54.72 -8.77 -10.12
CA ALA A 408 55.15 -10.13 -10.48
C ALA A 408 54.02 -10.90 -11.19
N ASP A 409 54.33 -11.77 -12.17
CA ASP A 409 53.37 -12.63 -12.89
C ASP A 409 52.38 -13.36 -11.95
N LEU A 410 51.19 -13.75 -12.45
CA LEU A 410 50.04 -14.35 -11.73
C LEU A 410 50.37 -14.88 -10.32
N CYS A 411 50.20 -14.03 -9.29
CA CYS A 411 50.60 -14.35 -7.93
C CYS A 411 49.46 -14.99 -7.11
N SER A 412 49.77 -15.99 -6.28
CA SER A 412 48.77 -16.74 -5.50
C SER A 412 48.03 -15.89 -4.45
N SER A 413 48.64 -14.81 -3.97
CA SER A 413 48.03 -13.86 -3.04
C SER A 413 46.91 -13.03 -3.69
N PHE A 414 46.94 -12.84 -5.00
CA PHE A 414 45.87 -12.16 -5.75
C PHE A 414 44.69 -13.09 -6.04
N LEU A 415 44.95 -14.34 -6.42
CA LEU A 415 43.88 -15.31 -6.69
C LEU A 415 43.01 -15.60 -5.45
N ASN A 416 43.63 -15.56 -4.27
CA ASN A 416 42.98 -15.80 -2.97
C ASN A 416 42.50 -14.52 -2.26
N VAL A 417 42.41 -13.37 -2.96
CA VAL A 417 41.99 -12.11 -2.33
C VAL A 417 40.50 -12.12 -1.97
N SER A 418 40.17 -11.60 -0.79
CA SER A 418 38.76 -11.39 -0.41
C SER A 418 38.08 -10.43 -1.37
N ARG A 419 36.81 -10.70 -1.69
CA ARG A 419 36.04 -9.85 -2.62
C ARG A 419 35.70 -8.48 -2.04
N THR A 420 35.64 -8.35 -0.70
CA THR A 420 35.52 -7.05 -0.04
C THR A 420 36.73 -6.14 -0.27
N GLU A 421 37.93 -6.67 -0.54
CA GLU A 421 39.06 -5.79 -0.89
C GLU A 421 38.82 -5.07 -2.23
N ILE A 422 38.18 -5.75 -3.18
CA ILE A 422 37.79 -5.17 -4.48
C ILE A 422 36.66 -4.15 -4.26
N THR A 423 35.64 -4.50 -3.46
CA THR A 423 34.55 -3.59 -3.06
C THR A 423 35.08 -2.32 -2.40
N ASN A 424 36.03 -2.43 -1.48
CA ASN A 424 36.62 -1.29 -0.79
C ASN A 424 37.46 -0.43 -1.75
N LYS A 425 38.18 -1.04 -2.70
CA LYS A 425 38.88 -0.27 -3.72
C LYS A 425 37.91 0.49 -4.61
N LEU A 426 36.83 -0.16 -5.07
CA LEU A 426 35.77 0.49 -5.84
C LEU A 426 35.19 1.70 -5.10
N ALA A 427 34.82 1.54 -3.83
CA ALA A 427 34.17 2.59 -3.04
C ALA A 427 34.98 3.89 -2.91
N PHE A 428 36.32 3.84 -3.01
CA PHE A 428 37.19 4.99 -2.76
C PHE A 428 38.16 5.33 -3.90
N SER A 429 38.04 4.68 -5.06
CA SER A 429 38.89 4.96 -6.22
C SER A 429 38.23 5.96 -7.19
N LYS A 430 39.04 6.89 -7.70
CA LYS A 430 38.72 7.68 -8.90
C LYS A 430 39.29 6.96 -10.12
N VAL A 431 38.44 6.65 -11.10
CA VAL A 431 38.83 6.02 -12.35
C VAL A 431 38.70 7.04 -13.48
N GLU A 432 39.81 7.48 -14.06
CA GLU A 432 39.82 8.34 -15.25
C GLU A 432 39.66 7.46 -16.50
N LEU A 433 38.56 7.63 -17.24
CA LEU A 433 38.24 6.76 -18.39
C LEU A 433 39.10 7.05 -19.62
N ASP A 434 39.72 8.22 -19.70
CA ASP A 434 40.58 8.66 -20.80
C ASP A 434 42.04 8.21 -20.65
N ALA A 435 42.46 7.86 -19.44
CA ALA A 435 43.74 7.21 -19.15
C ALA A 435 43.77 5.72 -19.57
N PHE A 436 42.64 5.20 -20.07
CA PHE A 436 42.46 3.79 -20.36
C PHE A 436 42.92 3.43 -21.78
N PRO A 437 43.58 2.28 -22.01
CA PRO A 437 44.28 1.94 -23.26
C PRO A 437 43.37 1.77 -24.50
N LEU A 438 42.05 1.88 -24.33
CA LEU A 438 41.09 1.85 -25.43
C LEU A 438 41.07 3.16 -26.25
N ASN A 439 41.61 4.28 -25.71
CA ASN A 439 41.64 5.59 -26.38
C ASN A 439 40.27 5.99 -26.97
N ILE A 440 39.22 5.97 -26.13
CA ILE A 440 37.85 6.32 -26.51
C ILE A 440 37.71 7.85 -26.42
N LYS A 441 37.61 8.53 -27.57
CA LYS A 441 37.54 10.00 -27.63
C LYS A 441 36.39 10.58 -26.80
N SER A 442 35.23 9.95 -26.81
CA SER A 442 34.04 10.39 -26.07
C SER A 442 34.16 10.23 -24.55
N PHE A 443 35.23 9.59 -24.05
CA PHE A 443 35.55 9.49 -22.63
C PHE A 443 36.57 10.53 -22.15
N GLN A 444 37.07 11.40 -23.04
CA GLN A 444 38.04 12.43 -22.70
C GLN A 444 37.53 13.36 -21.58
N GLY A 445 38.30 13.50 -20.50
CA GLY A 445 37.93 14.31 -19.34
C GLY A 445 36.86 13.71 -18.42
N ILE A 446 36.51 12.43 -18.59
CA ILE A 446 35.50 11.75 -17.78
C ILE A 446 36.15 10.76 -16.80
N SER A 447 36.03 11.04 -15.52
CA SER A 447 36.18 10.09 -14.41
C SER A 447 34.88 9.47 -13.87
N VAL A 448 35.00 8.35 -13.16
CA VAL A 448 33.98 7.78 -12.28
C VAL A 448 34.52 7.77 -10.85
N ILE A 449 33.73 8.25 -9.88
CA ILE A 449 34.10 8.33 -8.46
C ILE A 449 32.91 7.89 -7.62
N PHE A 450 33.13 7.02 -6.63
CA PHE A 450 32.11 6.59 -5.67
C PHE A 450 32.22 7.28 -4.30
N ASN A 451 33.45 7.55 -3.81
CA ASN A 451 33.71 8.32 -2.58
C ASN A 451 32.87 7.87 -1.35
N GLY A 452 32.70 6.56 -1.16
CA GLY A 452 31.88 5.97 -0.09
C GLY A 452 30.37 5.90 -0.38
N SER A 453 29.92 6.46 -1.50
CA SER A 453 28.58 6.24 -2.07
C SER A 453 28.55 5.01 -2.97
N VAL A 454 27.37 4.41 -3.15
CA VAL A 454 27.14 3.37 -4.17
C VAL A 454 26.84 3.96 -5.56
N ASP A 455 26.49 5.26 -5.61
CA ASP A 455 26.24 5.99 -6.85
C ASP A 455 27.46 6.76 -7.32
N ALA A 456 27.75 6.72 -8.62
CA ALA A 456 28.79 7.55 -9.20
C ALA A 456 28.50 9.06 -9.02
N GLU A 457 29.49 9.78 -8.48
CA GLU A 457 29.45 11.22 -8.25
C GLU A 457 29.41 12.02 -9.58
N PRO A 458 28.78 13.21 -9.57
CA PRO A 458 28.69 14.05 -10.76
C PRO A 458 30.02 14.64 -11.14
N GLN A 459 30.20 14.83 -12.45
CA GLN A 459 31.32 15.62 -12.94
C GLN A 459 30.91 17.08 -13.07
N GLN A 460 31.84 17.99 -12.77
CA GLN A 460 31.59 19.43 -12.78
C GLN A 460 31.11 19.99 -14.14
N GLN A 461 31.30 19.26 -15.24
CA GLN A 461 30.91 19.67 -16.60
C GLN A 461 29.85 18.77 -17.26
N SER A 462 29.28 17.79 -16.56
CA SER A 462 28.32 16.86 -17.19
C SER A 462 26.87 17.25 -16.94
N ASN A 463 26.11 17.47 -18.02
CA ASN A 463 24.65 17.43 -17.98
C ASN A 463 24.20 16.10 -17.37
N SER A 464 23.19 16.12 -16.50
CA SER A 464 22.72 14.91 -15.81
C SER A 464 21.67 14.16 -16.62
N TYR A 465 20.76 14.90 -17.25
CA TYR A 465 19.77 14.38 -18.20
C TYR A 465 19.62 15.35 -19.37
N VAL A 466 19.28 14.80 -20.54
CA VAL A 466 18.98 15.54 -21.77
C VAL A 466 17.51 15.38 -22.09
N VAL A 467 16.86 16.48 -22.50
CA VAL A 467 15.45 16.52 -22.89
C VAL A 467 15.36 16.52 -24.41
N PHE A 468 14.59 15.58 -24.93
CA PHE A 468 14.33 15.45 -26.36
C PHE A 468 12.86 15.75 -26.65
N ASN A 469 12.59 16.29 -27.83
CA ASN A 469 11.25 16.55 -28.35
C ASN A 469 11.06 15.79 -29.67
N CYS A 470 9.93 15.07 -29.81
CA CYS A 470 9.61 14.30 -31.01
C CYS A 470 9.04 15.21 -32.10
N GLN A 471 9.74 15.33 -33.22
CA GLN A 471 9.42 16.21 -34.36
C GLN A 471 9.10 15.36 -35.59
N GLU A 472 7.98 15.63 -36.27
CA GLU A 472 7.61 14.93 -37.51
C GLU A 472 8.47 15.45 -38.68
N ASN A 473 9.21 14.58 -39.36
CA ASN A 473 10.13 15.00 -40.42
C ASN A 473 9.46 14.92 -41.80
N ILE A 474 9.43 16.05 -42.54
CA ILE A 474 8.79 16.15 -43.86
C ILE A 474 9.60 15.37 -44.93
N ASP A 475 10.90 15.17 -44.73
CA ASP A 475 11.78 14.46 -45.64
C ASP A 475 11.85 12.96 -45.28
N ARG A 476 10.94 12.19 -45.88
CA ARG A 476 10.88 10.73 -45.77
C ARG A 476 12.20 10.10 -46.23
N ILE A 477 13.02 9.63 -45.29
CA ILE A 477 13.77 8.35 -45.25
C ILE A 477 14.76 8.49 -44.06
N ARG A 478 14.47 7.83 -42.93
CA ARG A 478 15.33 7.71 -41.74
C ARG A 478 15.70 9.01 -41.02
N ASP A 479 14.83 9.49 -40.14
CA ASP A 479 15.26 10.43 -39.13
C ASP A 479 14.59 10.13 -37.78
N ASP A 480 15.40 10.05 -36.74
CA ASP A 480 14.98 9.99 -35.35
C ASP A 480 14.08 11.21 -35.05
N CYS A 481 12.85 10.96 -34.57
CA CYS A 481 11.93 12.04 -34.26
C CYS A 481 12.45 12.86 -33.08
N PHE A 482 13.19 12.25 -32.15
CA PHE A 482 13.65 12.90 -30.94
C PHE A 482 14.87 13.78 -31.23
N LYS A 483 14.64 15.09 -31.25
CA LYS A 483 15.71 16.10 -31.33
C LYS A 483 15.99 16.66 -29.95
N GLU A 484 17.27 16.86 -29.63
CA GLU A 484 17.69 17.47 -28.37
C GLU A 484 17.20 18.92 -28.30
N VAL A 485 16.49 19.25 -27.22
CA VAL A 485 15.92 20.59 -27.00
C VAL A 485 16.27 21.17 -25.63
N GLY A 486 16.94 20.44 -24.75
CA GLY A 486 17.33 20.96 -23.45
C GLY A 486 18.15 20.01 -22.61
N ASN A 487 18.66 20.52 -21.49
CA ASN A 487 19.52 19.79 -20.57
C ASN A 487 19.21 20.15 -19.12
N TYR A 488 19.23 19.13 -18.26
CA TYR A 488 19.08 19.26 -16.82
C TYR A 488 20.41 19.01 -16.11
N ASN A 489 20.79 19.93 -15.22
CA ASN A 489 22.00 19.82 -14.42
C ASN A 489 21.64 19.63 -12.94
N ARG A 490 22.02 18.48 -12.36
CA ARG A 490 21.70 18.14 -10.96
C ARG A 490 22.47 18.97 -9.93
N LEU A 491 23.65 19.50 -10.27
CA LEU A 491 24.46 20.31 -9.36
C LEU A 491 23.85 21.71 -9.16
N SER A 492 23.35 22.31 -10.23
CA SER A 492 22.65 23.59 -10.18
C SER A 492 21.15 23.46 -9.94
N ASN A 493 20.61 22.24 -9.97
CA ASN A 493 19.18 21.93 -9.94
C ASN A 493 18.39 22.80 -10.92
N LYS A 494 18.85 22.86 -12.19
CA LYS A 494 18.28 23.74 -13.21
C LYS A 494 18.09 22.99 -14.53
N LEU A 495 16.90 23.18 -15.12
CA LEU A 495 16.58 22.78 -16.49
C LEU A 495 16.72 23.98 -17.43
N GLU A 496 17.48 23.81 -18.51
CA GLU A 496 17.58 24.78 -19.60
C GLU A 496 16.94 24.16 -20.85
N ILE A 497 15.96 24.86 -21.42
CA ILE A 497 15.19 24.39 -22.58
C ILE A 497 15.19 25.44 -23.70
N SER A 498 15.60 25.01 -24.89
CA SER A 498 15.63 25.80 -26.12
C SER A 498 14.25 25.81 -26.75
N LYS A 499 13.41 26.78 -26.35
CA LYS A 499 12.01 26.90 -26.80
C LYS A 499 11.85 27.00 -28.32
N ASP A 500 12.80 27.63 -29.00
CA ASP A 500 12.80 27.80 -30.46
C ASP A 500 13.19 26.52 -31.22
N ALA A 501 13.80 25.54 -30.54
CA ALA A 501 14.18 24.26 -31.12
C ALA A 501 13.02 23.25 -31.15
N ILE A 502 11.90 23.55 -30.50
CA ILE A 502 10.72 22.67 -30.38
C ILE A 502 9.80 22.90 -31.56
N LYS A 503 9.41 21.81 -32.24
CA LYS A 503 8.63 21.83 -33.48
C LYS A 503 7.66 20.66 -33.55
N ASP A 504 6.47 20.89 -34.10
CA ASP A 504 5.54 19.82 -34.51
C ASP A 504 4.81 20.24 -35.80
N TYR A 505 4.65 19.29 -36.72
CA TYR A 505 4.03 19.46 -38.03
C TYR A 505 2.76 18.62 -38.09
N LYS A 506 1.58 19.24 -38.02
CA LYS A 506 0.32 18.49 -38.20
C LYS A 506 0.19 18.01 -39.65
N ASN A 507 -0.23 16.76 -39.80
CA ASN A 507 -0.59 16.10 -41.06
C ASN A 507 -1.75 16.77 -41.84
N TYR A 508 -1.70 18.05 -42.25
CA TYR A 508 -2.68 18.65 -43.18
C TYR A 508 -2.12 19.86 -43.96
N PRO A 509 -2.62 20.15 -45.19
CA PRO A 509 -1.94 21.01 -46.18
C PRO A 509 -1.85 22.50 -45.85
N ASN A 510 -2.41 22.97 -44.74
CA ASN A 510 -2.53 24.39 -44.40
C ASN A 510 -2.35 24.65 -42.89
N TYR A 511 -1.23 24.24 -42.29
CA TYR A 511 -0.93 24.60 -40.89
C TYR A 511 0.52 25.04 -40.63
N THR A 512 0.60 25.94 -39.66
CA THR A 512 1.77 26.57 -39.04
C THR A 512 2.47 25.62 -38.06
N GLU A 513 3.80 25.64 -38.06
CA GLU A 513 4.70 24.99 -37.11
C GLU A 513 4.23 25.19 -35.65
N LEU A 514 4.10 24.11 -34.87
CA LEU A 514 3.74 24.20 -33.46
C LEU A 514 4.91 24.82 -32.68
N SER A 515 4.67 26.00 -32.10
CA SER A 515 5.67 26.69 -31.26
C SER A 515 5.52 26.30 -29.80
N TRP A 516 6.52 26.59 -28.95
CA TRP A 516 6.43 26.42 -27.49
C TRP A 516 5.14 26.99 -26.88
N ASN A 517 4.63 28.09 -27.41
CA ASN A 517 3.42 28.75 -26.89
C ASN A 517 2.13 27.97 -27.21
N ASP A 518 2.17 27.11 -28.22
CA ASP A 518 1.05 26.32 -28.71
C ASP A 518 0.98 24.92 -28.08
N ILE A 519 1.97 24.56 -27.25
CA ILE A 519 1.98 23.30 -26.49
C ILE A 519 0.73 23.25 -25.59
N ARG A 520 0.02 22.13 -25.65
CA ARG A 520 -1.15 21.89 -24.81
C ARG A 520 -0.73 21.89 -23.34
N LYS A 521 -1.44 22.67 -22.55
CA LYS A 521 -1.23 22.76 -21.10
C LYS A 521 -2.14 21.74 -20.42
N GLY A 522 -1.60 20.91 -19.53
CA GLY A 522 -2.40 20.06 -18.64
C GLY A 522 -3.12 20.91 -17.59
N GLN A 523 -4.14 21.68 -17.99
CA GLN A 523 -4.87 22.63 -17.13
C GLN A 523 -6.39 22.40 -17.19
N CYS A 524 -7.07 22.65 -16.07
CA CYS A 524 -8.52 22.47 -15.93
C CYS A 524 -9.24 23.73 -16.43
N SER A 525 -10.16 23.57 -17.38
CA SER A 525 -10.94 24.71 -17.89
C SER A 525 -11.97 25.16 -16.85
N ASN A 526 -12.15 26.48 -16.70
CA ASN A 526 -13.19 27.04 -15.83
C ASN A 526 -14.57 26.46 -16.16
N GLY A 527 -15.31 25.99 -15.14
CA GLY A 527 -16.64 25.38 -15.31
C GLY A 527 -16.65 23.88 -15.62
N SER A 528 -15.50 23.20 -15.58
CA SER A 528 -15.39 21.75 -15.86
C SER A 528 -15.37 20.93 -14.57
N LEU A 529 -16.00 19.74 -14.60
CA LEU A 529 -15.87 18.70 -13.58
C LEU A 529 -14.53 17.99 -13.78
N CYS A 530 -13.46 18.51 -13.18
CA CYS A 530 -12.14 17.91 -13.25
C CYS A 530 -12.03 16.70 -12.30
N SER A 531 -11.49 15.60 -12.82
CA SER A 531 -11.21 14.38 -12.06
C SER A 531 -10.31 14.72 -10.87
N ARG A 532 -10.65 14.20 -9.68
CA ARG A 532 -9.93 14.42 -8.41
C ARG A 532 -8.46 14.02 -8.57
N CYS A 533 -7.52 14.83 -8.08
CA CYS A 533 -6.11 14.41 -7.99
C CYS A 533 -6.00 13.07 -7.26
N VAL A 534 -5.16 12.15 -7.72
CA VAL A 534 -4.72 10.99 -6.93
C VAL A 534 -4.13 11.45 -5.59
N ASN A 535 -3.49 12.63 -5.58
CA ASN A 535 -3.00 13.30 -4.36
C ASN A 535 -4.09 13.78 -3.40
N ASN A 536 -5.36 13.70 -3.79
CA ASN A 536 -6.48 13.88 -2.89
C ASN A 536 -6.97 12.54 -2.32
N GLU A 537 -6.23 11.43 -2.42
CA GLU A 537 -6.22 10.49 -1.29
C GLU A 537 -5.69 11.28 -0.10
N ILE A 538 -6.64 11.82 0.66
CA ILE A 538 -6.35 12.57 1.86
C ILE A 538 -5.48 11.63 2.70
N SER A 539 -4.25 12.06 3.01
CA SER A 539 -3.28 11.23 3.73
C SER A 539 -4.03 10.51 4.86
N PRO A 540 -3.98 9.17 4.92
CA PRO A 540 -4.69 8.43 5.95
C PRO A 540 -4.08 8.65 7.33
N VAL A 541 -3.01 9.44 7.42
CA VAL A 541 -2.27 9.76 8.62
C VAL A 541 -2.04 11.27 8.72
N LEU A 542 -2.32 11.83 9.90
CA LEU A 542 -1.89 13.15 10.33
C LEU A 542 -0.71 12.98 11.28
N ILE A 543 0.39 13.67 10.99
CA ILE A 543 1.61 13.62 11.81
C ILE A 543 1.79 14.98 12.47
N ILE A 544 1.79 14.98 13.79
CA ILE A 544 2.13 16.12 14.63
C ILE A 544 3.58 15.90 15.10
N PRO A 545 4.53 16.77 14.72
CA PRO A 545 5.94 16.58 15.04
C PRO A 545 6.22 16.49 16.55
N GLY A 546 7.20 15.67 16.92
CA GLY A 546 7.72 15.54 18.29
C GLY A 546 8.91 14.58 18.34
N GLU A 547 9.54 14.44 19.50
CA GLU A 547 10.64 13.48 19.70
C GLU A 547 10.13 12.11 20.13
N LEU A 548 9.03 12.09 20.89
CA LEU A 548 8.26 10.92 21.30
C LEU A 548 6.83 11.05 20.80
N TYR A 549 6.17 9.93 20.54
CA TYR A 549 4.85 9.94 19.89
C TYR A 549 3.82 9.16 20.68
N ILE A 550 2.58 9.64 20.69
CA ILE A 550 1.41 8.79 20.88
C ILE A 550 0.76 8.49 19.53
N VAL A 551 0.18 7.31 19.40
CA VAL A 551 -0.52 6.92 18.18
C VAL A 551 -2.02 6.94 18.42
N GLY A 552 -2.74 7.78 17.67
CA GLY A 552 -4.19 7.86 17.69
C GLY A 552 -4.81 7.06 16.56
N VAL A 553 -5.83 6.26 16.83
CA VAL A 553 -6.60 5.56 15.78
C VAL A 553 -8.04 6.06 15.81
N VAL A 554 -8.41 6.86 14.81
CA VAL A 554 -9.63 7.70 14.81
C VAL A 554 -10.52 7.42 13.59
N PRO A 555 -11.84 7.55 13.66
CA PRO A 555 -12.74 7.26 12.53
C PRO A 555 -13.02 8.52 11.69
N VAL A 556 -12.02 9.06 10.97
CA VAL A 556 -12.20 10.29 10.15
C VAL A 556 -13.17 10.02 9.00
N HIS A 557 -13.08 8.85 8.38
CA HIS A 557 -14.04 8.43 7.35
C HIS A 557 -14.89 7.25 7.80
N SER A 558 -16.00 7.05 7.08
CA SER A 558 -16.84 5.86 7.20
C SER A 558 -16.20 4.67 6.50
N ARG A 559 -16.76 3.48 6.69
CA ARG A 559 -16.36 2.28 5.93
C ARG A 559 -16.79 2.43 4.47
N GLY A 560 -15.88 2.20 3.53
CA GLY A 560 -16.16 2.24 2.10
C GLY A 560 -16.98 1.04 1.61
N ALA A 561 -17.56 1.17 0.42
CA ALA A 561 -18.36 0.11 -0.22
C ALA A 561 -17.50 -1.03 -0.79
N LEU A 562 -16.28 -0.71 -1.23
CA LEU A 562 -15.30 -1.69 -1.72
C LEU A 562 -14.34 -2.12 -0.60
N PRO A 563 -13.77 -3.34 -0.70
CA PRO A 563 -12.73 -3.79 0.23
C PRO A 563 -11.56 -2.80 0.27
N MET A 564 -10.98 -2.60 1.46
CA MET A 564 -9.80 -1.74 1.68
C MET A 564 -9.98 -0.26 1.36
N GLN A 565 -11.21 0.25 1.21
CA GLN A 565 -11.49 1.65 0.94
C GLN A 565 -12.22 2.34 2.09
N CYS A 566 -11.98 3.64 2.21
CA CYS A 566 -12.72 4.55 3.09
C CYS A 566 -13.94 5.10 2.34
N GLY A 567 -14.99 5.41 3.10
CA GLY A 567 -16.19 6.08 2.62
C GLY A 567 -16.14 7.58 2.89
N ASP A 568 -17.30 8.19 3.06
CA ASP A 568 -17.43 9.63 3.28
C ASP A 568 -16.85 10.10 4.63
N LEU A 569 -16.45 11.37 4.67
CA LEU A 569 -15.92 12.04 5.86
C LEU A 569 -16.98 12.08 6.97
N LYS A 570 -16.57 11.70 8.17
CA LYS A 570 -17.39 11.72 9.39
C LYS A 570 -17.08 12.95 10.20
N ARG A 571 -18.11 13.78 10.44
CA ARG A 571 -18.00 15.00 11.25
C ARG A 571 -17.26 14.79 12.58
N GLY A 572 -17.70 13.82 13.39
CA GLY A 572 -17.09 13.53 14.69
C GLY A 572 -15.69 12.93 14.63
N GLY A 573 -15.28 12.38 13.49
CA GLY A 573 -13.92 11.87 13.30
C GLY A 573 -12.87 12.98 13.36
N MET A 574 -13.20 14.16 12.82
CA MET A 574 -12.33 15.34 12.90
C MET A 574 -12.26 15.90 14.32
N ASP A 575 -13.39 15.97 15.03
CA ASP A 575 -13.40 16.39 16.44
C ASP A 575 -12.46 15.51 17.29
N ILE A 576 -12.49 14.19 17.08
CA ILE A 576 -11.63 13.23 17.79
C ILE A 576 -10.15 13.44 17.44
N ALA A 577 -9.81 13.66 16.16
CA ALA A 577 -8.42 13.87 15.74
C ALA A 577 -7.83 15.14 16.35
N GLU A 578 -8.55 16.27 16.32
CA GLU A 578 -8.11 17.51 16.97
C GLU A 578 -8.07 17.38 18.50
N ALA A 579 -8.96 16.60 19.10
CA ALA A 579 -8.98 16.38 20.54
C ALA A 579 -7.68 15.70 21.04
N ILE A 580 -7.10 14.78 20.26
CA ILE A 580 -5.81 14.17 20.60
C ILE A 580 -4.71 15.24 20.64
N ASN A 581 -4.64 16.08 19.61
CA ASN A 581 -3.67 17.17 19.51
C ASN A 581 -3.83 18.16 20.68
N PHE A 582 -5.06 18.60 20.93
CA PHE A 582 -5.39 19.48 22.04
C PHE A 582 -5.01 18.89 23.40
N ALA A 583 -5.34 17.61 23.64
CA ALA A 583 -5.05 16.95 24.91
C ALA A 583 -3.56 16.79 25.17
N ILE A 584 -2.73 16.55 24.14
CA ILE A 584 -1.27 16.53 24.30
C ILE A 584 -0.78 17.86 24.88
N HIS A 585 -1.18 18.98 24.26
CA HIS A 585 -0.80 20.32 24.73
C HIS A 585 -1.35 20.63 26.13
N GLN A 586 -2.60 20.26 26.39
CA GLN A 586 -3.27 20.56 27.64
C GLN A 586 -2.76 19.71 28.82
N SER A 587 -2.24 18.51 28.56
CA SER A 587 -1.76 17.57 29.59
C SER A 587 -0.65 18.16 30.47
N ARG A 588 0.24 18.96 29.87
CA ARG A 588 1.34 19.63 30.58
C ARG A 588 0.82 20.65 31.61
N PHE A 589 -0.20 21.42 31.24
CA PHE A 589 -0.76 22.46 32.10
C PHE A 589 -1.71 21.90 33.16
N GLN A 590 -2.49 20.88 32.82
CA GLN A 590 -3.54 20.37 33.71
C GLN A 590 -3.04 19.28 34.67
N TYR A 591 -2.10 18.44 34.23
CA TYR A 591 -1.66 17.27 35.00
C TYR A 591 -0.14 17.25 35.25
N GLY A 592 0.58 18.30 34.85
CA GLY A 592 2.03 18.40 35.06
C GLY A 592 2.80 17.29 34.35
N VAL A 593 2.29 16.78 33.22
CA VAL A 593 2.99 15.78 32.41
C VAL A 593 4.32 16.37 31.96
N ASP A 594 5.41 15.74 32.40
CA ASP A 594 6.77 16.10 32.05
C ASP A 594 7.48 14.86 31.48
N VAL A 595 8.03 14.99 30.28
CA VAL A 595 8.86 13.95 29.66
C VAL A 595 10.26 14.53 29.54
N PRO A 596 11.24 14.00 30.28
CA PRO A 596 12.54 14.67 30.38
C PRO A 596 13.20 14.86 29.02
N ASN A 597 13.52 16.12 28.69
CA ASN A 597 14.21 16.54 27.46
C ASN A 597 13.55 16.10 26.13
N ALA A 598 12.25 15.78 26.10
CA ALA A 598 11.58 15.36 24.88
C ALA A 598 10.20 16.03 24.69
N THR A 599 9.90 16.40 23.45
CA THR A 599 8.57 16.86 23.02
C THR A 599 7.67 15.68 22.64
N ILE A 600 6.38 15.76 22.97
CA ILE A 600 5.39 14.75 22.58
C ILE A 600 4.67 15.22 21.32
N GLY A 601 4.82 14.45 20.24
CA GLY A 601 4.04 14.54 19.02
C GLY A 601 2.95 13.48 18.95
N ALA A 602 2.27 13.39 17.80
CA ALA A 602 1.24 12.40 17.55
C ALA A 602 1.29 11.84 16.13
N ILE A 603 0.89 10.58 15.99
CA ILE A 603 0.60 9.96 14.70
C ILE A 603 -0.86 9.55 14.74
N ILE A 604 -1.72 10.29 14.06
CA ILE A 604 -3.16 10.07 14.05
C ILE A 604 -3.51 9.35 12.75
N MET A 605 -3.98 8.12 12.85
CA MET A 605 -4.37 7.28 11.72
C MET A 605 -5.89 7.21 11.60
N ASP A 606 -6.38 7.43 10.39
CA ASP A 606 -7.76 7.16 10.06
C ASP A 606 -7.99 5.64 10.04
N SER A 607 -8.98 5.17 10.78
CA SER A 607 -9.40 3.78 10.81
C SER A 607 -10.42 3.45 9.73
N CYS A 608 -11.11 4.47 9.19
CA CYS A 608 -12.26 4.33 8.31
C CYS A 608 -13.33 3.38 8.86
N THR A 609 -13.36 3.15 10.19
CA THR A 609 -14.16 2.10 10.84
C THR A 609 -13.97 0.70 10.22
N HIS A 610 -12.80 0.43 9.64
CA HIS A 610 -12.52 -0.77 8.85
C HIS A 610 -11.38 -1.61 9.48
N PRO A 611 -11.69 -2.76 10.12
CA PRO A 611 -10.73 -3.63 10.80
C PRO A 611 -9.50 -4.05 9.97
N LEU A 612 -9.70 -4.50 8.73
CA LEU A 612 -8.59 -4.96 7.88
C LEU A 612 -7.69 -3.80 7.40
N LEU A 613 -8.28 -2.66 7.04
CA LEU A 613 -7.55 -1.50 6.55
C LEU A 613 -6.64 -0.91 7.63
N ILE A 614 -7.10 -0.85 8.89
CA ILE A 614 -6.24 -0.37 9.97
C ILE A 614 -5.09 -1.33 10.26
N LYS A 615 -5.27 -2.65 10.11
CA LYS A 615 -4.18 -3.63 10.25
C LYS A 615 -3.11 -3.40 9.19
N GLU A 616 -3.50 -3.22 7.93
CA GLU A 616 -2.58 -2.90 6.85
C GLU A 616 -1.81 -1.61 7.15
N ARG A 617 -2.50 -0.52 7.51
CA ARG A 617 -1.88 0.77 7.84
C ARG A 617 -0.88 0.67 8.98
N LEU A 618 -1.23 -0.06 10.04
CA LEU A 618 -0.32 -0.32 11.16
C LEU A 618 0.91 -1.08 10.68
N LEU A 619 0.74 -2.21 9.98
CA LEU A 619 1.87 -2.99 9.47
C LEU A 619 2.77 -2.18 8.54
N THR A 620 2.19 -1.34 7.68
CA THR A 620 2.90 -0.43 6.79
C THR A 620 3.69 0.62 7.58
N LEU A 621 3.10 1.23 8.61
CA LEU A 621 3.80 2.14 9.53
C LEU A 621 4.99 1.45 10.24
N TYR A 622 4.80 0.20 10.67
CA TYR A 622 5.84 -0.59 11.33
C TYR A 622 6.97 -1.00 10.37
N ARG A 623 6.64 -1.36 9.12
CA ARG A 623 7.60 -1.82 8.11
C ARG A 623 8.38 -0.68 7.50
N TYR A 624 7.72 0.42 7.14
CA TYR A 624 8.29 1.50 6.35
C TYR A 624 8.49 2.80 7.12
N GLY A 625 8.18 2.85 8.42
CA GLY A 625 8.32 4.08 9.21
C GLY A 625 7.51 5.25 8.65
N ILE A 626 7.97 6.48 8.93
CA ILE A 626 7.42 7.72 8.36
C ILE A 626 8.51 8.37 7.51
N ILE A 627 8.12 8.87 6.34
CA ILE A 627 8.93 9.77 5.55
C ILE A 627 8.43 11.19 5.82
N ASN A 628 9.29 12.04 6.37
CA ASN A 628 8.98 13.45 6.63
C ASN A 628 8.88 14.24 5.32
N LYS A 629 8.30 15.45 5.39
CA LYS A 629 8.14 16.36 4.22
C LYS A 629 9.47 16.70 3.53
N ASP A 630 10.60 16.60 4.24
CA ASP A 630 11.96 16.83 3.75
C ASP A 630 12.63 15.58 3.15
N GLY A 631 11.92 14.43 3.12
CA GLY A 631 12.44 13.16 2.63
C GLY A 631 13.20 12.32 3.66
N SER A 632 13.34 12.80 4.91
CA SER A 632 14.01 12.04 5.97
C SER A 632 13.15 10.86 6.48
N TYR A 633 13.78 9.72 6.72
CA TYR A 633 13.13 8.50 7.23
C TYR A 633 13.17 8.47 8.77
N LEU A 634 12.03 8.22 9.40
CA LEU A 634 11.90 8.04 10.84
C LEU A 634 11.40 6.62 11.14
N GLN A 635 12.23 5.82 11.82
CA GLN A 635 11.79 4.55 12.41
C GLN A 635 11.05 4.83 13.73
N ILE A 636 9.77 4.49 13.77
CA ILE A 636 8.85 4.97 14.83
C ILE A 636 8.76 4.02 16.01
N ILE A 637 9.07 2.73 15.82
CA ILE A 637 8.87 1.66 16.80
C ILE A 637 9.51 1.99 18.14
N SER A 638 10.70 2.60 18.13
CA SER A 638 11.44 2.97 19.33
C SER A 638 10.87 4.19 20.06
N LYS A 639 10.01 4.99 19.44
CA LYS A 639 9.60 6.32 19.93
C LYS A 639 8.12 6.43 20.34
N VAL A 640 7.36 5.34 20.28
CA VAL A 640 5.93 5.34 20.63
C VAL A 640 5.72 5.04 22.12
N LEU A 641 5.02 5.95 22.81
CA LEU A 641 4.67 5.83 24.23
C LEU A 641 3.48 4.90 24.48
N GLY A 642 2.56 4.83 23.52
CA GLY A 642 1.38 3.98 23.55
C GLY A 642 0.31 4.46 22.57
N PHE A 643 -0.82 3.76 22.58
CA PHE A 643 -1.91 3.94 21.62
C PHE A 643 -3.17 4.45 22.30
N VAL A 644 -3.79 5.49 21.73
CA VAL A 644 -5.17 5.90 22.02
C VAL A 644 -6.03 5.38 20.86
N ALA A 645 -6.53 4.16 21.04
CA ALA A 645 -7.11 3.37 19.97
C ALA A 645 -8.12 2.35 20.52
N ALA A 646 -9.29 2.15 19.93
CA ALA A 646 -9.97 2.95 18.92
C ALA A 646 -11.42 3.17 19.37
N TRP A 647 -12.24 3.75 18.49
CA TRP A 647 -13.66 3.94 18.75
C TRP A 647 -14.45 2.62 18.72
N THR A 648 -14.53 1.93 17.57
CA THR A 648 -15.33 0.71 17.45
C THR A 648 -14.60 -0.52 17.96
N SER A 649 -15.35 -1.45 18.55
CA SER A 649 -14.81 -2.68 19.14
C SER A 649 -14.03 -3.55 18.14
N ASP A 650 -14.50 -3.69 16.89
CA ASP A 650 -13.80 -4.50 15.87
C ASP A 650 -12.44 -3.91 15.47
N VAL A 651 -12.35 -2.58 15.39
CA VAL A 651 -11.09 -1.87 15.12
C VAL A 651 -10.17 -2.01 16.32
N SER A 652 -10.67 -1.83 17.55
CA SER A 652 -9.87 -2.02 18.76
C SER A 652 -9.30 -3.43 18.89
N ILE A 653 -10.09 -4.47 18.59
CA ILE A 653 -9.62 -5.87 18.55
C ILE A 653 -8.51 -6.02 17.51
N SER A 654 -8.70 -5.45 16.31
CA SER A 654 -7.74 -5.55 15.22
C SER A 654 -6.42 -4.83 15.48
N VAL A 655 -6.48 -3.69 16.17
CA VAL A 655 -5.30 -2.97 16.66
C VAL A 655 -4.62 -3.80 17.76
N ALA A 656 -5.38 -4.30 18.75
CA ALA A 656 -4.86 -5.07 19.88
C ALA A 656 -4.14 -6.35 19.45
N ASP A 657 -4.62 -7.01 18.40
CA ASP A 657 -4.01 -8.21 17.80
C ASP A 657 -2.54 -7.94 17.39
N ILE A 658 -2.27 -6.79 16.76
CA ILE A 658 -0.91 -6.38 16.40
C ILE A 658 -0.14 -5.92 17.65
N LEU A 659 -0.74 -5.04 18.46
CA LEU A 659 -0.07 -4.41 19.61
C LEU A 659 0.33 -5.40 20.71
N THR A 660 -0.39 -6.51 20.83
CA THR A 660 -0.06 -7.58 21.77
C THR A 660 1.27 -8.23 21.42
N GLU A 661 1.54 -8.43 20.13
CA GLU A 661 2.78 -9.08 19.67
C GLU A 661 4.00 -8.16 19.84
N ILE A 662 3.82 -6.86 19.57
CA ILE A 662 4.87 -5.85 19.71
C ILE A 662 4.89 -5.15 21.08
N LYS A 663 4.08 -5.63 22.04
CA LYS A 663 4.05 -5.19 23.45
C LYS A 663 3.82 -3.69 23.68
N HIS A 664 2.83 -3.11 22.99
CA HIS A 664 2.41 -1.72 23.22
C HIS A 664 1.07 -1.66 23.97
N VAL A 665 0.94 -0.66 24.85
CA VAL A 665 -0.32 -0.41 25.57
C VAL A 665 -1.33 0.26 24.65
N GLN A 666 -2.59 -0.16 24.77
CA GLN A 666 -3.72 0.42 24.06
C GLN A 666 -4.76 0.90 25.06
N ILE A 667 -5.14 2.18 24.98
CA ILE A 667 -6.28 2.74 25.71
C ILE A 667 -7.38 3.07 24.69
N SER A 668 -8.45 2.29 24.69
CA SER A 668 -9.63 2.60 23.89
C SER A 668 -10.46 3.69 24.54
N TYR A 669 -10.90 4.65 23.74
CA TYR A 669 -11.78 5.74 24.17
C TYR A 669 -13.26 5.45 23.89
N GLY A 670 -13.62 4.37 23.18
CA GLY A 670 -15.02 4.09 22.81
C GLY A 670 -15.44 2.62 22.73
N SER A 671 -14.53 1.65 22.82
CA SER A 671 -14.86 0.24 22.59
C SER A 671 -15.37 -0.47 23.84
N THR A 672 -16.62 -0.92 23.79
CA THR A 672 -17.37 -1.43 24.94
C THR A 672 -17.58 -2.95 24.94
N ALA A 673 -17.23 -3.66 23.85
CA ALA A 673 -17.43 -5.11 23.76
C ALA A 673 -16.86 -5.89 24.95
N SER A 674 -17.64 -6.85 25.46
CA SER A 674 -17.29 -7.64 26.65
C SER A 674 -16.02 -8.48 26.48
N ILE A 675 -15.75 -8.98 25.27
CA ILE A 675 -14.57 -9.81 24.98
C ILE A 675 -13.24 -9.06 25.21
N LEU A 676 -13.24 -7.73 25.10
CA LEU A 676 -12.06 -6.89 25.35
C LEU A 676 -11.66 -6.87 26.83
N SER A 677 -12.48 -7.38 27.76
CA SER A 677 -12.10 -7.59 29.17
C SER A 677 -11.22 -8.83 29.37
N ASN A 678 -11.06 -9.71 28.37
CA ASN A 678 -10.26 -10.92 28.50
C ASN A 678 -8.74 -10.60 28.43
N ARG A 679 -8.06 -10.56 29.57
CA ARG A 679 -6.62 -10.27 29.67
C ARG A 679 -5.70 -11.39 29.19
N THR A 680 -6.24 -12.59 28.95
CA THR A 680 -5.47 -13.66 28.29
C THR A 680 -5.31 -13.36 26.80
N MET A 681 -6.35 -12.80 26.17
CA MET A 681 -6.33 -12.42 24.75
C MET A 681 -5.78 -11.01 24.53
N PHE A 682 -6.12 -10.07 25.42
CA PHE A 682 -5.76 -8.65 25.30
C PHE A 682 -5.03 -8.16 26.57
N PRO A 683 -3.79 -8.62 26.82
CA PRO A 683 -3.06 -8.33 28.05
C PRO A 683 -2.68 -6.86 28.23
N TYR A 684 -2.56 -6.09 27.14
CA TYR A 684 -2.14 -4.68 27.15
C TYR A 684 -3.26 -3.69 26.82
N PHE A 685 -4.51 -4.17 26.83
CA PHE A 685 -5.68 -3.35 26.53
C PHE A 685 -6.30 -2.75 27.80
N LEU A 686 -6.61 -1.47 27.72
CA LEU A 686 -7.35 -0.67 28.69
C LEU A 686 -8.46 0.09 27.95
N ARG A 687 -9.49 0.54 28.67
CA ARG A 687 -10.51 1.40 28.07
C ARG A 687 -11.13 2.39 29.04
N MET A 688 -11.52 3.54 28.52
CA MET A 688 -12.18 4.61 29.27
C MET A 688 -13.62 4.25 29.62
N THR A 689 -14.26 3.44 28.78
CA THR A 689 -15.66 3.04 28.91
C THR A 689 -15.83 1.82 29.82
N SER A 690 -17.04 1.66 30.33
CA SER A 690 -17.46 0.42 31.01
C SER A 690 -17.65 -0.71 30.00
N SER A 691 -17.50 -1.95 30.47
CA SER A 691 -17.81 -3.15 29.68
C SER A 691 -19.30 -3.24 29.36
N ASP A 692 -19.65 -3.76 28.18
CA ASP A 692 -21.04 -4.06 27.80
C ASP A 692 -21.73 -5.01 28.79
N THR A 693 -20.96 -5.77 29.58
CA THR A 693 -21.50 -6.52 30.74
C THR A 693 -22.20 -5.64 31.76
N VAL A 694 -21.68 -4.44 32.03
CA VAL A 694 -22.31 -3.45 32.92
C VAL A 694 -23.54 -2.89 32.23
N GLN A 695 -23.43 -2.53 30.95
CA GLN A 695 -24.52 -1.95 30.19
C GLN A 695 -25.73 -2.87 30.05
N ALA A 696 -25.51 -4.14 29.71
CA ALA A 696 -26.54 -5.16 29.60
C ALA A 696 -27.31 -5.32 30.91
N LYS A 697 -26.60 -5.34 32.05
CA LYS A 697 -27.23 -5.39 33.38
C LYS A 697 -28.11 -4.17 33.64
N VAL A 698 -27.65 -2.96 33.31
CA VAL A 698 -28.46 -1.75 33.44
C VAL A 698 -29.73 -1.83 32.57
N MET A 699 -29.63 -2.34 31.34
CA MET A 699 -30.80 -2.53 30.48
C MET A 699 -31.79 -3.55 31.07
N LEU A 700 -31.29 -4.66 31.62
CA LEU A 700 -32.11 -5.69 32.27
C LEU A 700 -32.76 -5.20 33.56
N ASP A 701 -32.06 -4.39 34.36
CA ASP A 701 -32.62 -3.71 35.53
C ASP A 701 -33.80 -2.80 35.12
N ILE A 702 -33.63 -1.99 34.07
CA ILE A 702 -34.70 -1.15 33.52
C ILE A 702 -35.90 -2.02 33.11
N ILE A 703 -35.68 -3.13 32.41
CA ILE A 703 -36.76 -4.05 31.98
C ILE A 703 -37.50 -4.64 33.17
N LYS A 704 -36.76 -5.05 34.20
CA LYS A 704 -37.32 -5.60 35.43
C LYS A 704 -38.19 -4.58 36.15
N ASP A 705 -37.74 -3.33 36.27
CA ASP A 705 -38.53 -2.27 36.88
C ASP A 705 -39.74 -1.86 36.04
N LEU A 706 -39.66 -1.95 34.71
CA LEU A 706 -40.82 -1.80 33.82
C LEU A 706 -41.84 -2.92 34.01
N GLY A 707 -41.49 -3.99 34.72
CA GLY A 707 -42.36 -5.15 34.95
C GLY A 707 -42.50 -6.06 33.72
N ALA A 708 -41.67 -5.87 32.69
CA ALA A 708 -41.69 -6.69 31.49
C ALA A 708 -40.85 -7.96 31.66
N ASN A 709 -41.33 -9.09 31.14
CA ASN A 709 -40.63 -10.38 31.16
C ASN A 709 -40.54 -11.05 29.77
N TYR A 710 -40.97 -10.36 28.71
CA TYR A 710 -40.96 -10.88 27.35
C TYR A 710 -40.58 -9.80 26.37
N ILE A 711 -39.41 -9.97 25.75
CA ILE A 711 -38.71 -8.90 25.02
C ILE A 711 -38.29 -9.35 23.62
N GLN A 712 -37.89 -8.39 22.80
CA GLN A 712 -37.20 -8.61 21.52
C GLN A 712 -35.81 -7.99 21.56
N ILE A 713 -34.86 -8.51 20.81
CA ILE A 713 -33.51 -7.94 20.70
C ILE A 713 -33.19 -7.66 19.24
N ILE A 714 -32.65 -6.49 18.95
CA ILE A 714 -32.07 -6.15 17.64
C ILE A 714 -30.61 -5.79 17.85
N ASN A 715 -29.72 -6.43 17.11
CA ASN A 715 -28.28 -6.25 17.24
C ASN A 715 -27.59 -6.07 15.89
N SER A 716 -26.49 -5.34 15.88
CA SER A 716 -25.58 -5.30 14.73
C SER A 716 -24.77 -6.58 14.61
N ASP A 717 -24.54 -7.04 13.38
CA ASP A 717 -23.65 -8.16 13.09
C ASP A 717 -22.18 -7.75 13.12
N ASN A 718 -21.68 -7.48 14.32
CA ASN A 718 -20.29 -7.13 14.62
C ASN A 718 -19.94 -7.48 16.08
N SER A 719 -18.67 -7.32 16.48
CA SER A 719 -18.23 -7.75 17.83
C SER A 719 -18.94 -7.01 18.97
N TYR A 720 -19.35 -5.76 18.74
CA TYR A 720 -20.11 -4.97 19.73
C TYR A 720 -21.55 -5.46 19.86
N GLY A 721 -22.31 -5.49 18.77
CA GLY A 721 -23.73 -5.87 18.78
C GLY A 721 -23.93 -7.33 19.18
N ASN A 722 -23.12 -8.25 18.63
CA ASN A 722 -23.17 -9.66 19.01
C ASN A 722 -22.76 -9.86 20.48
N GLY A 723 -21.68 -9.22 20.92
CA GLY A 723 -21.20 -9.31 22.31
C GLY A 723 -22.22 -8.80 23.33
N GLY A 724 -22.83 -7.64 23.09
CA GLY A 724 -23.88 -7.09 23.97
C GLY A 724 -25.12 -7.98 24.03
N LYS A 725 -25.56 -8.51 22.87
CA LYS A 725 -26.66 -9.48 22.77
C LYS A 725 -26.32 -10.75 23.56
N ASP A 726 -25.13 -11.33 23.38
CA ASP A 726 -24.76 -12.59 24.03
C ASP A 726 -24.75 -12.44 25.56
N VAL A 727 -24.23 -11.33 26.08
CA VAL A 727 -24.27 -11.01 27.52
C VAL A 727 -25.70 -10.92 28.05
N ILE A 728 -26.63 -10.31 27.29
CA ILE A 728 -28.05 -10.26 27.67
C ILE A 728 -28.61 -11.68 27.75
N LEU A 729 -28.39 -12.49 26.70
CA LEU A 729 -28.89 -13.86 26.62
C LEU A 729 -28.36 -14.73 27.77
N GLU A 730 -27.12 -14.51 28.18
CA GLU A 730 -26.50 -15.20 29.32
C GLU A 730 -27.11 -14.83 30.68
N SER A 731 -27.71 -13.63 30.79
CA SER A 731 -28.23 -13.08 32.05
C SER A 731 -29.76 -13.27 32.21
N LEU A 732 -30.45 -13.83 31.22
CA LEU A 732 -31.93 -13.90 31.20
C LEU A 732 -32.54 -14.66 32.39
N ASP A 733 -31.94 -15.79 32.77
CA ASP A 733 -32.46 -16.65 33.85
C ASP A 733 -32.42 -15.94 35.22
N GLU A 734 -31.39 -15.10 35.46
CA GLU A 734 -31.26 -14.31 36.70
C GLU A 734 -32.38 -13.26 36.82
N TYR A 735 -32.86 -12.75 35.69
CA TYR A 735 -33.86 -11.70 35.62
C TYR A 735 -35.29 -12.21 35.39
N GLY A 736 -35.46 -13.49 35.05
CA GLY A 736 -36.77 -14.07 34.75
C GLY A 736 -37.39 -13.54 33.46
N ILE A 737 -36.57 -13.26 32.44
CA ILE A 737 -36.98 -12.68 31.17
C ILE A 737 -36.86 -13.72 30.05
N CYS A 738 -37.86 -13.84 29.17
CA CYS A 738 -37.77 -14.62 27.93
C CYS A 738 -37.64 -13.69 26.70
N VAL A 739 -36.94 -14.17 25.68
CA VAL A 739 -36.75 -13.46 24.40
C VAL A 739 -37.64 -14.07 23.34
N ALA A 740 -38.50 -13.26 22.73
CA ALA A 740 -39.38 -13.67 21.63
C ALA A 740 -38.57 -13.97 20.36
N GLN A 741 -37.66 -13.07 20.02
CA GLN A 741 -36.78 -13.19 18.86
C GLN A 741 -35.54 -12.31 18.98
N VAL A 742 -34.53 -12.68 18.20
CA VAL A 742 -33.32 -11.88 17.95
C VAL A 742 -33.30 -11.51 16.47
N ILE A 743 -33.18 -10.23 16.16
CA ILE A 743 -33.07 -9.69 14.80
C ILE A 743 -31.67 -9.12 14.61
N THR A 744 -30.83 -9.81 13.86
CA THR A 744 -29.47 -9.35 13.56
C THR A 744 -29.44 -8.56 12.25
N ILE A 745 -28.89 -7.35 12.29
CA ILE A 745 -28.70 -6.49 11.12
C ILE A 745 -27.35 -6.84 10.47
N PRO A 746 -27.33 -7.35 9.23
CA PRO A 746 -26.11 -7.72 8.55
C PRO A 746 -25.28 -6.47 8.23
N SER A 747 -23.95 -6.62 8.23
CA SER A 747 -23.03 -5.52 7.92
C SER A 747 -23.28 -4.92 6.53
N PHE A 748 -23.48 -5.75 5.49
CA PHE A 748 -23.87 -5.36 4.12
C PHE A 748 -24.43 -6.59 3.36
N PRO A 749 -25.30 -6.42 2.35
CA PRO A 749 -25.99 -5.19 1.93
C PRO A 749 -27.22 -4.86 2.79
N LYS A 750 -27.59 -3.58 2.84
CA LYS A 750 -28.57 -3.02 3.78
C LYS A 750 -29.90 -2.59 3.10
N TRP A 751 -30.61 -3.53 2.47
CA TRP A 751 -31.91 -3.27 1.82
C TRP A 751 -33.12 -3.93 2.53
N ILE A 752 -32.96 -4.33 3.79
CA ILE A 752 -33.94 -5.16 4.53
C ILE A 752 -34.74 -4.40 5.60
N GLN A 753 -34.85 -3.06 5.53
CA GLN A 753 -35.55 -2.28 6.58
C GLN A 753 -37.01 -2.71 6.76
N SER A 754 -37.72 -2.93 5.64
CA SER A 754 -39.13 -3.36 5.67
C SER A 754 -39.30 -4.71 6.35
N ASP A 755 -38.38 -5.64 6.11
CA ASP A 755 -38.38 -6.97 6.73
C ASP A 755 -38.15 -6.88 8.24
N ILE A 756 -37.31 -5.96 8.71
CA ILE A 756 -37.08 -5.72 10.14
C ILE A 756 -38.37 -5.24 10.82
N ILE A 757 -39.07 -4.25 10.25
CA ILE A 757 -40.35 -3.77 10.81
C ILE A 757 -41.40 -4.88 10.83
N GLN A 758 -41.47 -5.68 9.76
CA GLN A 758 -42.38 -6.83 9.71
C GLN A 758 -42.05 -7.85 10.80
N LYS A 759 -40.76 -8.18 10.99
CA LYS A 759 -40.30 -9.07 12.06
C LYS A 759 -40.69 -8.53 13.44
N ILE A 760 -40.43 -7.26 13.76
CA ILE A 760 -40.81 -6.66 15.05
C ILE A 760 -42.32 -6.84 15.33
N ARG A 761 -43.16 -6.67 14.29
CA ARG A 761 -44.62 -6.84 14.37
C ARG A 761 -45.09 -8.30 14.42
N GLN A 762 -44.24 -9.29 14.17
CA GLN A 762 -44.61 -10.70 14.35
C GLN A 762 -44.92 -11.03 15.82
N PHE A 763 -44.29 -10.30 16.76
CA PHE A 763 -44.45 -10.52 18.20
C PHE A 763 -44.95 -9.25 18.90
N THR A 764 -46.19 -8.85 18.59
CA THR A 764 -46.80 -7.63 19.16
C THR A 764 -46.97 -7.64 20.68
N THR A 765 -46.95 -8.82 21.32
CA THR A 765 -46.98 -9.00 22.78
C THR A 765 -45.64 -8.68 23.44
N ALA A 766 -44.51 -8.84 22.73
CA ALA A 766 -43.18 -8.44 23.18
C ALA A 766 -42.96 -6.94 22.92
N LYS A 767 -43.56 -6.10 23.78
CA LYS A 767 -43.57 -4.64 23.60
C LYS A 767 -42.23 -3.94 23.83
N VAL A 768 -41.35 -4.56 24.61
CA VAL A 768 -40.03 -4.01 24.91
C VAL A 768 -39.00 -4.57 23.93
N VAL A 769 -38.24 -3.68 23.29
CA VAL A 769 -37.24 -4.03 22.28
C VAL A 769 -35.89 -3.46 22.67
N ILE A 770 -34.91 -4.32 22.94
CA ILE A 770 -33.53 -3.92 23.21
C ILE A 770 -32.81 -3.67 21.89
N LEU A 771 -32.06 -2.56 21.82
CA LEU A 771 -31.30 -2.17 20.64
C LEU A 771 -29.82 -2.03 20.98
N PHE A 772 -29.03 -2.99 20.51
CA PHE A 772 -27.56 -3.01 20.59
C PHE A 772 -27.00 -2.80 19.17
N LEU A 773 -27.14 -1.58 18.68
CA LEU A 773 -26.83 -1.22 17.29
C LEU A 773 -25.63 -0.27 17.22
N SER A 774 -24.76 -0.49 16.24
CA SER A 774 -23.72 0.47 15.88
C SER A 774 -24.33 1.78 15.39
N THR A 775 -23.60 2.90 15.50
CA THR A 775 -24.10 4.22 15.01
C THR A 775 -24.61 4.13 13.57
N SER A 776 -23.91 3.41 12.68
CA SER A 776 -24.28 3.34 11.26
C SER A 776 -25.53 2.50 10.99
N ASP A 777 -25.77 1.45 11.78
CA ASP A 777 -26.99 0.63 11.67
C ASP A 777 -28.19 1.36 12.26
N PHE A 778 -27.97 2.12 13.32
CA PHE A 778 -28.98 2.99 13.92
C PHE A 778 -29.43 4.10 12.95
N GLU A 779 -28.50 4.91 12.45
CA GLU A 779 -28.81 6.01 11.50
C GLU A 779 -29.51 5.49 10.24
N TRP A 780 -29.19 4.27 9.82
CA TRP A 780 -29.85 3.59 8.71
C TRP A 780 -31.27 3.10 9.04
N LEU A 781 -31.52 2.60 10.26
CA LEU A 781 -32.80 2.01 10.66
C LEU A 781 -33.84 3.07 11.08
N VAL A 782 -33.43 4.14 11.75
CA VAL A 782 -34.33 5.15 12.34
C VAL A 782 -35.35 5.73 11.36
N PRO A 783 -35.00 6.13 10.12
CA PRO A 783 -36.00 6.68 9.20
C PRO A 783 -37.14 5.70 8.91
N SER A 784 -36.85 4.40 8.87
CA SER A 784 -37.87 3.36 8.65
C SER A 784 -38.71 3.09 9.89
N LEU A 785 -38.13 3.20 11.09
CA LEU A 785 -38.90 3.14 12.34
C LEU A 785 -39.87 4.32 12.43
N GLU A 786 -39.40 5.53 12.10
CA GLU A 786 -40.24 6.73 12.09
C GLU A 786 -41.36 6.63 11.07
N GLU A 787 -41.09 6.23 9.83
CA GLU A 787 -42.12 6.20 8.79
C GLU A 787 -43.20 5.15 9.07
N ARG A 788 -42.86 4.03 9.72
CA ARG A 788 -43.71 2.83 9.72
C ARG A 788 -44.28 2.43 11.08
N LEU A 789 -43.76 2.96 12.19
CA LEU A 789 -44.30 2.69 13.53
C LEU A 789 -45.20 3.83 14.01
N PHE A 790 -46.15 3.51 14.89
CA PHE A 790 -46.91 4.53 15.61
C PHE A 790 -46.20 4.95 16.90
N PRO A 791 -46.39 6.21 17.38
CA PRO A 791 -45.84 6.63 18.66
C PRO A 791 -46.21 5.66 19.78
N ARG A 792 -45.21 5.22 20.54
CA ARG A 792 -45.37 4.27 21.67
C ARG A 792 -45.97 2.92 21.28
N GLU A 793 -45.87 2.49 20.01
CA GLU A 793 -46.24 1.14 19.57
C GLU A 793 -45.37 0.07 20.26
N PHE A 794 -44.08 0.39 20.45
CA PHE A 794 -43.05 -0.37 21.16
C PHE A 794 -42.25 0.56 22.09
N ILE A 795 -41.69 -0.01 23.16
CA ILE A 795 -40.78 0.68 24.07
C ILE A 795 -39.37 0.21 23.74
N PHE A 796 -38.56 1.11 23.18
CA PHE A 796 -37.17 0.82 22.83
C PHE A 796 -36.26 1.13 24.02
N ILE A 797 -35.32 0.22 24.32
CA ILE A 797 -34.24 0.43 25.26
C ILE A 797 -32.94 0.31 24.48
N ALA A 798 -32.25 1.43 24.33
CA ALA A 798 -31.14 1.54 23.41
C ALA A 798 -29.81 1.80 24.10
N SER A 799 -28.76 1.32 23.44
CA SER A 799 -27.39 1.38 23.91
C SER A 799 -26.79 2.79 23.98
N GLU A 800 -25.64 2.88 24.64
CA GLU A 800 -24.85 4.09 24.81
C GLU A 800 -24.44 4.76 23.50
N GLU A 801 -24.29 3.96 22.44
CA GLU A 801 -23.94 4.41 21.10
C GLU A 801 -24.95 5.43 20.53
N TRP A 802 -26.20 5.37 21.01
CA TRP A 802 -27.25 6.33 20.67
C TRP A 802 -27.16 7.61 21.51
N GLY A 803 -26.99 7.47 22.82
CA GLY A 803 -26.82 8.59 23.74
C GLY A 803 -27.87 9.68 23.55
N ARG A 804 -27.41 10.93 23.44
CA ARG A 804 -28.23 12.12 23.24
C ARG A 804 -28.11 12.72 21.84
N ARG A 805 -27.90 11.88 20.82
CA ARG A 805 -27.69 12.35 19.43
C ARG A 805 -28.88 13.19 18.93
N PRO A 806 -28.65 14.30 18.20
CA PRO A 806 -29.74 15.19 17.76
C PRO A 806 -30.76 14.53 16.81
N LEU A 807 -30.42 13.41 16.17
CA LEU A 807 -31.28 12.73 15.18
C LEU A 807 -32.70 12.48 15.72
N LEU A 808 -32.85 12.04 16.97
CA LEU A 808 -34.14 11.70 17.56
C LEU A 808 -35.00 12.91 17.96
N GLN A 809 -34.42 14.11 18.06
CA GLN A 809 -35.19 15.33 18.30
C GLN A 809 -36.12 15.69 17.11
N LYS A 810 -35.96 15.00 15.99
CA LYS A 810 -36.75 15.17 14.76
C LYS A 810 -37.72 14.02 14.51
N VAL A 811 -37.86 13.07 15.44
CA VAL A 811 -38.51 11.78 15.23
C VAL A 811 -39.62 11.60 16.27
N ASN A 812 -40.89 11.67 15.84
CA ASN A 812 -42.05 11.71 16.73
C ASN A 812 -42.56 10.31 17.12
N ASN A 813 -42.36 9.31 16.27
CA ASN A 813 -42.89 7.96 16.48
C ASN A 813 -42.00 7.11 17.40
N LEU A 814 -40.82 7.62 17.78
CA LEU A 814 -39.92 7.02 18.78
C LEU A 814 -40.08 7.62 20.20
N LEU A 815 -41.13 8.40 20.45
CA LEU A 815 -41.45 8.91 21.79
C LEU A 815 -41.61 7.77 22.81
N GLY A 816 -41.01 7.93 23.99
CA GLY A 816 -40.96 6.91 25.05
C GLY A 816 -39.75 5.98 24.98
N THR A 817 -38.89 6.11 23.96
CA THR A 817 -37.62 5.39 23.88
C THR A 817 -36.70 5.78 25.03
N LEU A 818 -36.07 4.79 25.65
CA LEU A 818 -35.03 4.93 26.67
C LEU A 818 -33.65 4.73 26.05
N THR A 819 -32.69 5.58 26.39
CA THR A 819 -31.32 5.54 25.88
C THR A 819 -30.32 5.78 27.01
N LEU A 820 -29.16 5.12 26.93
CA LEU A 820 -28.08 5.25 27.90
C LEU A 820 -27.06 6.27 27.37
N SER A 821 -26.41 7.04 28.26
CA SER A 821 -25.30 7.93 27.90
C SER A 821 -24.35 8.11 29.08
N ALA A 822 -23.03 8.02 28.88
CA ALA A 822 -22.06 8.20 29.98
C ALA A 822 -21.79 9.68 30.32
N ASP A 823 -22.11 10.63 29.42
CA ASP A 823 -22.14 12.09 29.61
C ASP A 823 -21.03 12.76 30.46
N PRO A 824 -19.73 12.55 30.17
CA PRO A 824 -18.72 13.47 30.65
C PRO A 824 -18.94 14.89 30.07
N PRO A 825 -18.68 15.96 30.84
CA PRO A 825 -18.84 17.34 30.39
C PRO A 825 -17.87 17.69 29.25
N MET A 826 -18.36 18.45 28.27
CA MET A 826 -17.55 18.94 27.15
C MET A 826 -16.53 19.97 27.63
N ASN A 827 -15.31 19.89 27.10
CA ASN A 827 -14.27 20.87 27.35
C ASN A 827 -14.53 22.15 26.54
N GLN A 828 -14.91 23.23 27.21
CA GLN A 828 -15.29 24.48 26.55
C GLN A 828 -14.10 25.12 25.80
N LYS A 829 -12.86 24.94 26.28
CA LYS A 829 -11.66 25.42 25.57
C LYS A 829 -11.44 24.68 24.25
N PHE A 830 -11.70 23.37 24.24
CA PHE A 830 -11.62 22.58 23.00
C PHE A 830 -12.67 23.04 21.99
N ARG A 831 -13.91 23.30 22.45
CA ARG A 831 -14.97 23.86 21.60
C ARG A 831 -14.55 25.20 20.98
N GLU A 832 -13.93 26.08 21.76
CA GLU A 832 -13.41 27.36 21.26
C GLU A 832 -12.32 27.16 20.21
N GLN A 833 -11.41 26.20 20.40
CA GLN A 833 -10.40 25.83 19.40
C GLN A 833 -11.04 25.36 18.10
N MET A 834 -12.03 24.45 18.16
CA MET A 834 -12.73 23.97 16.96
C MET A 834 -13.36 25.13 16.17
N LEU A 835 -14.01 26.07 16.86
CA LEU A 835 -14.61 27.25 16.22
C LEU A 835 -13.57 28.20 15.59
N SER A 836 -12.33 28.17 16.07
CA SER A 836 -11.22 28.97 15.54
C SER A 836 -10.54 28.38 14.30
N LEU A 837 -10.80 27.11 13.96
CA LEU A 837 -10.15 26.44 12.82
C LEU A 837 -10.43 27.17 11.51
N ARG A 838 -9.37 27.42 10.74
CA ARG A 838 -9.37 28.00 9.40
C ARG A 838 -8.34 27.27 8.57
N SER A 839 -8.57 27.17 7.26
CA SER A 839 -7.61 26.62 6.30
C SER A 839 -6.99 27.73 5.48
N ASN A 840 -5.72 27.54 5.10
CA ASN A 840 -4.98 28.47 4.23
C ASN A 840 -4.38 27.81 2.97
N GLY A 841 -4.67 26.54 2.71
CA GLY A 841 -4.10 25.81 1.56
C GLY A 841 -2.81 25.04 1.85
N GLN A 842 -2.23 25.20 3.05
CA GLN A 842 -0.95 24.61 3.44
C GLN A 842 -1.03 23.91 4.81
N ASP A 843 -2.22 23.47 5.20
CA ASP A 843 -2.47 22.89 6.51
C ASP A 843 -1.75 21.55 6.69
N ASP A 844 -1.18 21.31 7.88
CA ASP A 844 -0.56 20.02 8.22
C ASP A 844 -1.60 18.90 8.36
N ASN A 845 -2.81 19.26 8.79
CA ASN A 845 -3.93 18.34 8.88
C ASN A 845 -4.51 18.07 7.49
N PRO A 846 -4.35 16.85 6.94
CA PRO A 846 -4.77 16.55 5.58
C PRO A 846 -6.30 16.58 5.42
N TRP A 847 -7.07 16.42 6.50
CA TRP A 847 -8.54 16.36 6.46
C TRP A 847 -9.21 17.72 6.65
N LEU A 848 -8.48 18.76 7.09
CA LEU A 848 -9.05 20.04 7.51
C LEU A 848 -9.81 20.74 6.38
N GLU A 849 -9.23 20.80 5.18
CA GLU A 849 -9.86 21.43 4.02
C GLU A 849 -11.18 20.75 3.67
N SER A 850 -11.14 19.44 3.47
CA SER A 850 -12.32 18.64 3.11
C SER A 850 -13.39 18.71 4.19
N PHE A 851 -12.99 18.75 5.46
CA PHE A 851 -13.90 18.92 6.59
C PHE A 851 -14.59 20.30 6.56
N LEU A 852 -13.84 21.40 6.37
CA LEU A 852 -14.42 22.74 6.30
C LEU A 852 -15.35 22.89 5.09
N GLU A 853 -14.97 22.40 3.92
CA GLU A 853 -15.83 22.43 2.73
C GLU A 853 -17.11 21.60 2.95
N HIS A 854 -16.99 20.44 3.60
CA HIS A 854 -18.13 19.60 3.94
C HIS A 854 -19.09 20.30 4.91
N GLU A 855 -18.59 20.93 5.97
CA GLU A 855 -19.43 21.59 6.98
C GLU A 855 -20.03 22.91 6.48
N LEU A 856 -19.29 23.65 5.65
CA LEU A 856 -19.71 24.97 5.16
C LEU A 856 -20.49 24.94 3.84
N LYS A 857 -20.46 23.81 3.12
CA LYS A 857 -21.12 23.61 1.82
C LYS A 857 -20.67 24.61 0.74
N CYS A 858 -19.38 24.93 0.72
CA CYS A 858 -18.71 25.80 -0.27
C CYS A 858 -17.36 25.18 -0.70
N HIS A 859 -16.70 25.73 -1.73
CA HIS A 859 -15.32 25.35 -2.09
C HIS A 859 -14.33 26.45 -1.70
N LEU A 860 -13.21 26.08 -1.07
CA LEU A 860 -12.11 27.01 -0.82
C LEU A 860 -11.48 27.41 -2.17
N GLN A 861 -10.99 28.64 -2.30
CA GLN A 861 -10.55 29.15 -3.61
C GLN A 861 -9.37 28.38 -4.21
N TRP A 862 -8.50 27.85 -3.35
CA TRP A 862 -7.37 27.00 -3.68
C TRP A 862 -7.73 25.52 -3.75
N SER A 863 -8.95 25.13 -3.36
CA SER A 863 -9.37 23.74 -3.41
C SER A 863 -9.50 23.28 -4.86
N PHE A 864 -8.90 22.12 -5.11
CA PHE A 864 -9.04 21.42 -6.37
C PHE A 864 -10.47 20.91 -6.58
N ASN A 865 -11.17 20.54 -5.49
CA ASN A 865 -12.53 20.03 -5.53
C ASN A 865 -13.56 21.18 -5.52
N LYS A 866 -13.96 21.65 -6.70
CA LYS A 866 -15.02 22.66 -6.86
C LYS A 866 -16.42 22.05 -6.96
N SER A 867 -16.69 20.98 -6.20
CA SER A 867 -17.99 20.28 -6.18
C SER A 867 -19.17 21.18 -5.78
N SER A 868 -18.93 22.19 -4.93
CA SER A 868 -19.88 23.27 -4.70
C SER A 868 -19.73 24.37 -5.76
N SER A 869 -20.83 24.88 -6.31
CA SER A 869 -20.78 25.99 -7.28
C SER A 869 -20.42 27.34 -6.66
N LYS A 870 -20.33 27.42 -5.32
CA LYS A 870 -20.11 28.68 -4.58
C LYS A 870 -18.75 28.68 -3.86
N PRO A 871 -17.89 29.69 -4.08
CA PRO A 871 -16.65 29.83 -3.33
C PRO A 871 -16.92 30.19 -1.87
N CYS A 872 -16.10 29.68 -0.95
CA CYS A 872 -16.08 30.08 0.45
C CYS A 872 -15.59 31.54 0.58
N ARG A 873 -15.96 32.22 1.66
CA ARG A 873 -15.34 33.49 2.05
C ARG A 873 -13.92 33.25 2.54
N ASN A 874 -13.04 34.26 2.44
CA ASN A 874 -11.63 34.12 2.85
C ASN A 874 -11.44 33.87 4.35
N ASP A 875 -12.42 34.22 5.19
CA ASP A 875 -12.45 34.02 6.64
C ASP A 875 -13.34 32.85 7.09
N ALA A 876 -13.72 31.99 6.14
CA ALA A 876 -14.66 30.90 6.34
C ALA A 876 -14.17 29.90 7.41
N GLY A 877 -15.01 29.64 8.41
CA GLY A 877 -14.81 28.60 9.42
C GLY A 877 -16.10 28.23 10.12
N LEU A 878 -16.00 27.35 11.11
CA LEU A 878 -17.17 26.77 11.77
C LEU A 878 -18.05 27.84 12.44
N LYS A 879 -19.36 27.60 12.41
CA LYS A 879 -20.37 28.48 13.01
C LYS A 879 -20.57 28.16 14.50
N ASN A 880 -21.06 29.12 15.27
CA ASN A 880 -21.27 28.98 16.73
C ASN A 880 -22.26 27.85 17.12
N ASP A 881 -23.14 27.45 16.22
CA ASP A 881 -24.09 26.33 16.38
C ASP A 881 -23.46 24.96 16.11
N TYR A 882 -22.16 24.91 15.77
CA TYR A 882 -21.42 23.65 15.65
C TYR A 882 -21.44 22.87 16.97
N GLN A 883 -21.88 21.62 16.90
CA GLN A 883 -21.88 20.68 18.02
C GLN A 883 -20.71 19.73 17.86
N VAL A 884 -19.84 19.72 18.87
CA VAL A 884 -18.70 18.81 18.99
C VAL A 884 -19.20 17.41 19.37
N ASP A 885 -18.55 16.37 18.84
CA ASP A 885 -18.86 14.97 19.12
C ASP A 885 -18.79 14.61 20.61
N LEU A 886 -19.73 13.79 21.07
CA LEU A 886 -19.87 13.39 22.48
C LEU A 886 -18.71 12.52 22.99
N TRP A 887 -17.92 11.92 22.09
CA TRP A 887 -16.78 11.07 22.45
C TRP A 887 -15.49 11.84 22.74
N VAL A 888 -15.42 13.14 22.44
CA VAL A 888 -14.22 13.97 22.65
C VAL A 888 -13.68 13.90 24.09
N PRO A 889 -14.50 14.03 25.16
CA PRO A 889 -13.97 13.96 26.52
C PRO A 889 -13.34 12.61 26.86
N PHE A 890 -13.78 11.51 26.24
CA PHE A 890 -13.16 10.19 26.45
C PHE A 890 -11.77 10.12 25.83
N VAL A 891 -11.60 10.73 24.66
CA VAL A 891 -10.33 10.79 23.94
C VAL A 891 -9.33 11.65 24.72
N GLU A 892 -9.76 12.84 25.16
CA GLU A 892 -8.93 13.72 26.00
C GLU A 892 -8.45 12.97 27.26
N ASN A 893 -9.37 12.32 27.97
CA ASN A 893 -9.06 11.58 29.19
C ASN A 893 -8.18 10.34 28.94
N ALA A 894 -8.32 9.66 27.80
CA ALA A 894 -7.44 8.57 27.40
C ALA A 894 -6.00 9.07 27.18
N VAL A 895 -5.84 10.22 26.51
CA VAL A 895 -4.53 10.87 26.31
C VAL A 895 -3.92 11.28 27.66
N TYR A 896 -4.70 11.92 28.54
CA TYR A 896 -4.22 12.30 29.87
C TYR A 896 -3.78 11.09 30.70
N ALA A 897 -4.55 10.00 30.69
CA ALA A 897 -4.20 8.76 31.39
C ALA A 897 -2.92 8.12 30.83
N LEU A 898 -2.82 8.00 29.51
CA LEU A 898 -1.65 7.44 28.84
C LEU A 898 -0.39 8.25 29.15
N LEU A 899 -0.42 9.56 28.90
CA LEU A 899 0.75 10.42 29.05
C LEU A 899 1.20 10.53 30.51
N THR A 900 0.26 10.64 31.45
CA THR A 900 0.59 10.66 32.89
C THR A 900 1.22 9.34 33.34
N GLY A 901 0.67 8.20 32.90
CA GLY A 901 1.22 6.88 33.22
C GLY A 901 2.60 6.66 32.58
N ALA A 902 2.75 7.05 31.31
CA ALA A 902 4.01 6.96 30.57
C ALA A 902 5.11 7.83 31.19
N SER A 903 4.82 9.11 31.48
CA SER A 903 5.75 10.05 32.14
C SER A 903 6.24 9.51 33.49
N ARG A 904 5.33 9.00 34.34
CA ARG A 904 5.70 8.38 35.63
C ARG A 904 6.59 7.16 35.45
N THR A 905 6.28 6.31 34.46
CA THR A 905 7.03 5.09 34.18
C THR A 905 8.42 5.39 33.65
N LEU A 906 8.54 6.32 32.69
CA LEU A 906 9.81 6.79 32.14
C LEU A 906 10.70 7.38 33.24
N THR A 907 10.14 8.29 34.04
CA THR A 907 10.89 8.90 35.15
C THR A 907 11.38 7.84 36.15
N LYS A 908 10.54 6.85 36.46
CA LYS A 908 10.86 5.78 37.42
C LYS A 908 11.90 4.79 36.88
N GLN A 909 11.85 4.43 35.59
CA GLN A 909 12.66 3.35 35.03
C GLN A 909 13.89 3.82 34.25
N CYS A 910 13.78 4.95 33.56
CA CYS A 910 14.81 5.49 32.66
C CYS A 910 15.52 6.72 33.24
N GLY A 911 14.91 7.43 34.19
CA GLY A 911 15.44 8.70 34.69
C GLY A 911 15.15 9.84 33.72
N LYS A 912 16.09 10.81 33.60
CA LYS A 912 15.98 11.93 32.66
C LYS A 912 16.72 11.62 31.35
N THR A 913 16.08 10.89 30.44
CA THR A 913 16.64 10.53 29.12
C THR A 913 15.77 11.08 28.00
N GLU A 914 16.40 11.45 26.87
CA GLU A 914 15.73 11.98 25.67
C GLU A 914 14.98 10.91 24.85
N ASP A 915 15.22 9.62 25.12
CA ASP A 915 14.62 8.48 24.40
C ASP A 915 14.03 7.42 25.34
N ILE A 916 13.16 6.56 24.80
CA ILE A 916 12.57 5.41 25.48
C ILE A 916 13.66 4.36 25.76
N CYS A 917 13.94 4.10 27.02
CA CYS A 917 14.94 3.10 27.40
C CYS A 917 14.42 1.65 27.31
N ASP A 918 15.31 0.67 27.20
CA ASP A 918 14.94 -0.74 27.08
C ASP A 918 14.16 -1.28 28.29
N LYS A 919 14.35 -0.70 29.48
CA LYS A 919 13.55 -1.05 30.67
C LYS A 919 12.07 -0.71 30.49
N TYR A 920 11.78 0.46 29.90
CA TYR A 920 10.40 0.87 29.59
C TYR A 920 9.76 -0.10 28.60
N ARG A 921 10.47 -0.45 27.53
CA ARG A 921 9.97 -1.40 26.50
C ARG A 921 9.81 -2.82 27.06
N GLY A 922 10.73 -3.25 27.93
CA GLY A 922 10.74 -4.58 28.53
C GLY A 922 9.71 -4.78 29.65
N ASN A 923 9.20 -3.71 30.27
CA ASN A 923 8.31 -3.77 31.42
C ASN A 923 6.98 -3.03 31.20
N ILE A 924 6.25 -3.47 30.19
CA ILE A 924 4.92 -2.95 29.83
C ILE A 924 3.89 -3.12 30.96
N THR A 925 4.04 -4.14 31.80
CA THR A 925 3.15 -4.36 32.95
C THR A 925 3.24 -3.22 33.97
N GLU A 926 4.44 -2.70 34.24
CA GLU A 926 4.58 -1.53 35.11
C GLU A 926 3.92 -0.29 34.49
N LEU A 927 4.02 -0.09 33.17
CA LEU A 927 3.34 1.01 32.48
C LEU A 927 1.82 0.93 32.68
N ILE A 928 1.23 -0.24 32.46
CA ILE A 928 -0.21 -0.47 32.64
C ILE A 928 -0.63 -0.17 34.08
N GLU A 929 0.15 -0.62 35.06
CA GLU A 929 -0.12 -0.35 36.47
C GLU A 929 0.01 1.14 36.83
N GLN A 930 0.95 1.87 36.21
CA GLN A 930 1.03 3.33 36.37
C GLN A 930 -0.17 4.04 35.75
N ILE A 931 -0.64 3.61 34.57
CA ILE A 931 -1.84 4.15 33.91
C ILE A 931 -3.08 3.90 34.78
N LYS A 932 -3.28 2.68 35.31
CA LYS A 932 -4.40 2.35 36.20
C LYS A 932 -4.42 3.20 37.49
N ARG A 933 -3.26 3.67 37.96
CA ARG A 933 -3.13 4.54 39.14
C ARG A 933 -3.35 6.03 38.85
N VAL A 934 -3.60 6.42 37.61
CA VAL A 934 -3.94 7.81 37.28
C VAL A 934 -5.33 8.13 37.83
N LYS A 935 -5.45 9.32 38.45
CA LYS A 935 -6.72 9.90 38.88
C LYS A 935 -7.04 11.09 38.00
N LEU A 936 -8.25 11.17 37.45
CA LEU A 936 -8.73 12.30 36.66
C LEU A 936 -10.04 12.84 37.24
N ASP A 937 -10.30 14.14 37.09
CA ASP A 937 -11.58 14.77 37.39
C ASP A 937 -12.47 14.69 36.15
N LEU A 938 -13.21 13.58 36.03
CA LEU A 938 -14.03 13.29 34.85
C LEU A 938 -15.27 14.19 34.73
N TYR A 939 -15.68 14.87 35.81
CA TYR A 939 -16.92 15.66 35.85
C TYR A 939 -16.69 17.15 36.08
N ASN A 940 -15.43 17.61 36.08
CA ASN A 940 -15.02 19.00 36.34
C ASN A 940 -15.61 19.56 37.64
N ASN A 941 -15.67 18.73 38.69
CA ASN A 941 -16.25 19.10 39.99
C ASN A 941 -15.20 19.24 41.10
N GLY A 942 -13.91 19.12 40.75
CA GLY A 942 -12.77 19.19 41.67
C GLY A 942 -12.38 17.85 42.30
N ASN A 943 -13.14 16.77 42.04
CA ASN A 943 -12.86 15.44 42.62
C ASN A 943 -12.20 14.53 41.59
N SER A 944 -10.92 14.21 41.80
CA SER A 944 -10.21 13.25 40.95
C SER A 944 -10.35 11.81 41.45
N GLU A 945 -10.76 10.90 40.57
CA GLU A 945 -11.02 9.49 40.87
C GLU A 945 -10.23 8.53 39.98
N TYR A 946 -10.06 7.29 40.44
CA TYR A 946 -9.47 6.22 39.62
C TYR A 946 -10.44 5.81 38.51
N ILE A 947 -10.00 5.95 37.26
CA ILE A 947 -10.83 5.67 36.09
C ILE A 947 -10.99 4.16 35.87
N PHE A 948 -9.91 3.41 36.03
CA PHE A 948 -9.84 2.00 35.71
C PHE A 948 -10.12 1.13 36.94
N ASP A 949 -10.69 -0.05 36.71
CA ASP A 949 -10.73 -1.13 37.67
C ASP A 949 -9.45 -1.97 37.68
N SER A 950 -9.43 -3.01 38.51
CA SER A 950 -8.30 -3.93 38.60
C SER A 950 -8.06 -4.66 37.28
N ASN A 951 -9.12 -4.93 36.51
CA ASN A 951 -9.02 -5.52 35.19
C ASN A 951 -8.49 -4.51 34.16
N GLY A 952 -8.70 -3.20 34.33
CA GLY A 952 -8.36 -2.17 33.33
C GLY A 952 -9.53 -1.71 32.48
N ASP A 953 -10.75 -2.04 32.90
CA ASP A 953 -12.00 -1.52 32.33
C ASP A 953 -12.37 -0.20 33.04
N GLY A 954 -13.01 0.71 32.32
CA GLY A 954 -13.45 1.99 32.88
C GLY A 954 -14.61 1.81 33.87
N LYS A 955 -14.69 2.68 34.88
CA LYS A 955 -15.75 2.68 35.90
C LYS A 955 -16.80 3.76 35.66
N LEU A 956 -17.10 4.08 34.41
CA LEU A 956 -18.09 5.11 34.09
C LEU A 956 -19.51 4.54 34.19
N GLY A 957 -20.36 5.22 34.96
CA GLY A 957 -21.79 4.94 35.00
C GLY A 957 -22.54 5.46 33.76
N TYR A 958 -23.85 5.23 33.71
CA TYR A 958 -24.70 5.75 32.64
C TYR A 958 -25.79 6.66 33.21
N SER A 959 -26.00 7.80 32.56
CA SER A 959 -27.23 8.57 32.65
C SER A 959 -28.27 7.96 31.71
N ILE A 960 -29.51 7.85 32.18
CA ILE A 960 -30.62 7.27 31.41
C ILE A 960 -31.53 8.40 30.97
N TYR A 961 -31.83 8.45 29.67
CA TYR A 961 -32.66 9.48 29.07
C TYR A 961 -33.90 8.85 28.43
N MET A 962 -35.01 9.59 28.49
CA MET A 962 -36.22 9.28 27.74
C MET A 962 -36.43 10.32 26.65
N VAL A 963 -36.85 9.87 25.47
CA VAL A 963 -37.29 10.73 24.38
C VAL A 963 -38.73 11.17 24.67
N ASP A 964 -38.94 12.43 25.05
CA ASP A 964 -40.25 12.99 25.38
C ASP A 964 -40.59 14.23 24.52
N ASN A 965 -41.86 14.62 24.52
CA ASN A 965 -42.34 15.80 23.81
C ASN A 965 -42.52 16.97 24.79
N GLU A 966 -41.78 18.06 24.58
CA GLU A 966 -41.94 19.32 25.32
C GLU A 966 -42.51 20.42 24.41
N ALA A 967 -43.07 21.48 25.00
CA ALA A 967 -43.56 22.64 24.25
C ALA A 967 -42.42 23.27 23.42
N GLY A 968 -42.34 22.91 22.13
CA GLY A 968 -41.26 23.31 21.21
C GLY A 968 -40.57 22.15 20.46
N GLY A 969 -40.90 20.88 20.73
CA GLY A 969 -40.41 19.71 19.97
C GLY A 969 -39.97 18.54 20.84
N VAL A 970 -39.45 17.49 20.20
CA VAL A 970 -38.95 16.28 20.87
C VAL A 970 -37.59 16.57 21.55
N LYS A 971 -37.46 16.19 22.83
CA LYS A 971 -36.25 16.39 23.64
C LYS A 971 -35.89 15.16 24.47
N TYR A 972 -34.66 15.15 24.98
CA TYR A 972 -34.18 14.16 25.94
C TYR A 972 -34.40 14.65 27.36
N SER A 973 -35.16 13.89 28.15
CA SER A 973 -35.34 14.13 29.58
C SER A 973 -34.51 13.12 30.37
N LYS A 974 -33.62 13.59 31.24
CA LYS A 974 -32.84 12.70 32.12
C LYS A 974 -33.78 12.12 33.18
N ILE A 975 -33.85 10.78 33.26
CA ILE A 975 -34.79 10.08 34.17
C ILE A 975 -34.09 9.25 35.24
N GLY A 976 -32.77 9.06 35.15
CA GLY A 976 -32.02 8.30 36.15
C GLY A 976 -30.53 8.26 35.88
N THR A 977 -29.81 7.64 36.81
CA THR A 977 -28.38 7.34 36.69
C THR A 977 -28.08 5.95 37.23
N SER A 978 -27.11 5.27 36.63
CA SER A 978 -26.48 4.07 37.16
C SER A 978 -25.02 4.39 37.51
N SER A 979 -24.57 3.91 38.67
CA SER A 979 -23.14 3.71 38.92
C SER A 979 -22.77 2.29 38.46
N PRO A 980 -21.49 1.99 38.17
CA PRO A 980 -21.08 0.66 37.72
C PRO A 980 -21.47 -0.50 38.66
N PHE A 981 -21.74 -0.19 39.93
CA PHE A 981 -22.01 -1.16 41.00
C PHE A 981 -23.37 -0.98 41.70
N SER A 982 -24.17 0.03 41.34
CA SER A 982 -25.51 0.25 41.91
C SER A 982 -26.36 1.20 41.07
N TRP A 983 -27.63 0.87 40.91
CA TRP A 983 -28.63 1.74 40.28
C TRP A 983 -29.40 2.52 41.36
N LYS A 984 -29.57 3.84 41.18
CA LYS A 984 -30.40 4.68 42.05
C LYS A 984 -31.61 5.18 41.27
N LYS A 985 -32.78 4.86 41.81
CA LYS A 985 -34.09 5.18 41.28
C LYS A 985 -34.51 6.59 41.72
N ASP A 986 -34.60 7.53 40.79
CA ASP A 986 -35.38 8.77 40.99
C ASP A 986 -36.82 8.55 40.47
N GLU A 987 -37.79 9.32 40.94
CA GLU A 987 -39.26 9.10 40.92
C GLU A 987 -39.94 8.88 39.54
N TRP A 988 -39.54 7.87 38.75
CA TRP A 988 -39.99 7.68 37.36
C TRP A 988 -41.19 6.74 37.18
N MET A 989 -41.42 5.80 38.10
CA MET A 989 -42.57 4.86 38.06
C MET A 989 -43.91 5.61 38.03
N THR A 990 -43.95 6.83 38.54
CA THR A 990 -45.11 7.71 38.53
C THR A 990 -45.44 8.20 37.11
N LEU A 991 -44.46 8.45 36.24
CA LEU A 991 -44.68 8.98 34.89
C LEU A 991 -45.18 7.94 33.87
N MET A 992 -44.73 6.67 33.97
CA MET A 992 -45.27 5.59 33.11
C MET A 992 -46.64 5.09 33.60
N ASN A 993 -46.88 5.02 34.92
CA ASN A 993 -48.19 4.67 35.47
C ASN A 993 -49.26 5.76 35.26
N LEU A 994 -48.89 7.04 35.19
CA LEU A 994 -49.83 8.14 34.91
C LEU A 994 -50.31 8.18 33.44
N LYS A 995 -49.69 7.43 32.52
CA LYS A 995 -50.04 7.43 31.08
C LYS A 995 -50.58 6.09 30.55
N GLY A 996 -50.90 5.11 31.43
CA GLY A 996 -51.68 3.91 31.07
C GLY A 996 -50.96 2.85 30.23
N GLN A 997 -49.63 2.80 30.23
CA GLN A 997 -48.84 1.84 29.46
C GLN A 997 -47.99 0.95 30.37
N SER A 998 -48.64 0.09 31.17
CA SER A 998 -47.89 -1.02 31.79
C SER A 998 -47.53 -2.03 30.69
N PRO A 999 -46.26 -2.37 30.47
CA PRO A 999 -45.90 -3.47 29.59
C PRO A 999 -46.60 -4.74 30.07
N LEU A 1000 -47.29 -5.45 29.18
CA LEU A 1000 -47.96 -6.70 29.51
C LEU A 1000 -46.95 -7.72 30.03
N LYS A 1001 -47.26 -8.33 31.17
CA LYS A 1001 -46.53 -9.47 31.73
C LYS A 1001 -47.00 -10.74 30.99
N CYS A 1002 -46.10 -11.59 30.52
CA CYS A 1002 -46.45 -12.96 30.15
C CYS A 1002 -46.79 -13.71 31.43
N GLU A 1003 -48.07 -13.95 31.68
CA GLU A 1003 -48.56 -14.67 32.87
C GLU A 1003 -48.56 -16.19 32.68
N ASP A 1004 -48.71 -16.70 31.44
CA ASP A 1004 -48.74 -18.14 31.15
C ASP A 1004 -48.17 -18.57 29.77
N ARG A 1005 -48.00 -19.89 29.59
CA ARG A 1005 -47.45 -20.55 28.38
C ARG A 1005 -48.35 -20.41 27.15
N ALA A 1006 -49.64 -20.10 27.33
CA ALA A 1006 -50.60 -19.89 26.24
C ALA A 1006 -50.50 -18.48 25.65
N SER A 1007 -50.09 -17.51 26.47
CA SER A 1007 -49.95 -16.10 26.09
C SER A 1007 -48.68 -15.80 25.30
N CYS A 1008 -47.63 -16.63 25.45
CA CYS A 1008 -46.28 -16.40 24.87
C CYS A 1008 -45.67 -17.71 24.31
N PRO A 1009 -46.22 -18.26 23.20
CA PRO A 1009 -45.90 -19.61 22.75
C PRO A 1009 -44.51 -19.79 22.10
N ASN A 1010 -43.88 -18.70 21.67
CA ASN A 1010 -42.68 -18.70 20.82
C ASN A 1010 -41.52 -18.01 21.55
N CYS A 1011 -40.66 -18.76 22.22
CA CYS A 1011 -39.40 -18.25 22.76
C CYS A 1011 -38.24 -18.67 21.87
N PHE A 1012 -37.28 -17.76 21.69
CA PHE A 1012 -36.00 -18.04 21.06
C PHE A 1012 -35.27 -19.12 21.87
N GLN A 1013 -34.96 -20.27 21.24
CA GLN A 1013 -34.27 -21.36 21.92
C GLN A 1013 -32.78 -21.01 22.07
N ILE A 1014 -32.30 -21.10 23.31
CA ILE A 1014 -30.88 -20.99 23.63
C ILE A 1014 -30.36 -22.43 23.73
N ASP A 1015 -29.34 -22.78 22.94
CA ASP A 1015 -28.65 -24.08 23.01
C ASP A 1015 -27.80 -24.18 24.30
N LYS A 1016 -28.45 -24.17 25.47
CA LYS A 1016 -27.83 -24.43 26.77
C LYS A 1016 -28.52 -25.63 27.43
N PRO A 1017 -27.81 -26.74 27.70
CA PRO A 1017 -28.39 -27.86 28.44
C PRO A 1017 -28.68 -27.43 29.89
N GLY A 1018 -29.96 -27.29 30.25
CA GLY A 1018 -30.41 -27.13 31.64
C GLY A 1018 -31.16 -25.85 32.03
N SER A 1019 -31.46 -24.92 31.11
CA SER A 1019 -32.27 -23.73 31.44
C SER A 1019 -33.77 -24.09 31.57
N SER A 1020 -34.34 -23.81 32.74
CA SER A 1020 -35.71 -24.24 33.09
C SER A 1020 -36.79 -23.16 32.90
N LEU A 1021 -36.43 -21.92 32.56
CA LEU A 1021 -37.38 -20.80 32.55
C LEU A 1021 -38.10 -20.57 31.20
N CYS A 1022 -37.51 -20.92 30.06
CA CYS A 1022 -38.14 -20.75 28.74
C CYS A 1022 -38.24 -22.07 27.96
N ALA A 1023 -38.79 -23.12 28.58
CA ALA A 1023 -39.05 -24.41 27.91
C ALA A 1023 -40.24 -24.30 26.94
N CYS A 1024 -40.01 -23.85 25.71
CA CYS A 1024 -40.99 -23.95 24.62
C CYS A 1024 -41.10 -25.41 24.14
N SER A 1025 -42.33 -25.95 24.13
CA SER A 1025 -42.61 -27.26 23.54
C SER A 1025 -42.59 -27.14 22.02
N GLY A 1026 -41.47 -27.48 21.40
CA GLY A 1026 -41.46 -27.83 19.99
C GLY A 1026 -42.27 -29.12 19.80
N TYR A 1027 -43.32 -29.05 18.98
CA TYR A 1027 -43.99 -30.25 18.47
C TYR A 1027 -42.94 -31.16 17.83
N LEU A 1028 -42.77 -32.37 18.36
CA LEU A 1028 -42.12 -33.48 17.67
C LEU A 1028 -42.93 -33.79 16.41
N TYR A 1029 -42.58 -33.18 15.28
CA TYR A 1029 -42.93 -33.77 13.99
C TYR A 1029 -42.11 -35.05 13.83
N SER A 1030 -42.83 -36.15 13.67
CA SER A 1030 -42.36 -37.52 13.78
C SER A 1030 -41.10 -37.80 12.95
N THR A 1031 -40.15 -38.47 13.58
CA THR A 1031 -38.94 -39.10 13.01
C THR A 1031 -39.22 -40.21 11.99
N ILE A 1032 -40.45 -40.34 11.49
CA ILE A 1032 -40.87 -41.42 10.59
C ILE A 1032 -40.71 -41.01 9.11
N SER A 1033 -40.72 -39.71 8.78
CA SER A 1033 -40.60 -39.25 7.38
C SER A 1033 -39.17 -39.22 6.85
N LEU A 1034 -38.15 -39.00 7.70
CA LEU A 1034 -36.75 -38.97 7.27
C LEU A 1034 -36.17 -40.37 7.00
N ILE A 1035 -36.65 -41.40 7.71
CA ILE A 1035 -36.19 -42.77 7.50
C ILE A 1035 -36.68 -43.32 6.15
N ILE A 1036 -37.88 -42.91 5.71
CA ILE A 1036 -38.42 -43.33 4.41
C ILE A 1036 -37.67 -42.64 3.25
N VAL A 1037 -37.27 -41.38 3.40
CA VAL A 1037 -36.49 -40.66 2.39
C VAL A 1037 -35.04 -41.16 2.33
N CYS A 1038 -34.39 -41.48 3.46
CA CYS A 1038 -33.05 -42.06 3.48
C CYS A 1038 -33.00 -43.49 2.92
N THR A 1039 -34.02 -44.33 3.16
CA THR A 1039 -34.05 -45.71 2.65
C THR A 1039 -34.31 -45.77 1.14
N VAL A 1040 -35.16 -44.88 0.60
CA VAL A 1040 -35.41 -44.76 -0.85
C VAL A 1040 -34.20 -44.15 -1.57
N SER A 1041 -33.46 -43.25 -0.92
CA SER A 1041 -32.25 -42.62 -1.48
C SER A 1041 -31.05 -43.58 -1.48
N MET A 1042 -30.86 -44.38 -0.44
CA MET A 1042 -29.81 -45.42 -0.44
C MET A 1042 -30.10 -46.54 -1.45
N ALA A 1043 -31.37 -46.96 -1.59
CA ALA A 1043 -31.73 -47.99 -2.56
C ALA A 1043 -31.48 -47.53 -4.01
N THR A 1044 -31.75 -46.27 -4.32
CA THR A 1044 -31.48 -45.71 -5.66
C THR A 1044 -29.98 -45.52 -5.93
N VAL A 1045 -29.19 -45.11 -4.94
CA VAL A 1045 -27.72 -45.00 -5.07
C VAL A 1045 -27.06 -46.37 -5.21
N ILE A 1046 -27.50 -47.39 -4.47
CA ILE A 1046 -27.00 -48.76 -4.60
C ILE A 1046 -27.39 -49.36 -5.95
N PHE A 1047 -28.62 -49.10 -6.45
CA PHE A 1047 -29.04 -49.55 -7.77
C PHE A 1047 -28.25 -48.86 -8.90
N LEU A 1048 -27.91 -47.57 -8.76
CA LEU A 1048 -27.05 -46.84 -9.68
C LEU A 1048 -25.60 -47.34 -9.66
N LEU A 1049 -25.04 -47.65 -8.48
CA LEU A 1049 -23.69 -48.20 -8.34
C LEU A 1049 -23.57 -49.61 -8.92
N ILE A 1050 -24.60 -50.45 -8.78
CA ILE A 1050 -24.65 -51.78 -9.41
C ILE A 1050 -24.78 -51.67 -10.95
N LYS A 1051 -25.51 -50.66 -11.45
CA LYS A 1051 -25.65 -50.41 -12.90
C LYS A 1051 -24.37 -49.83 -13.51
N LEU A 1052 -23.63 -49.02 -12.75
CA LEU A 1052 -22.34 -48.44 -13.17
C LEU A 1052 -21.20 -49.47 -13.14
N ARG A 1053 -21.27 -50.50 -12.28
CA ARG A 1053 -20.28 -51.60 -12.24
C ARG A 1053 -20.40 -52.60 -13.40
N ARG A 1054 -21.54 -52.63 -14.10
CA ARG A 1054 -21.84 -53.55 -15.23
C ARG A 1054 -21.52 -53.00 -16.62
N LYS A 1055 -21.20 -51.71 -16.76
CA LYS A 1055 -20.75 -51.13 -18.04
C LYS A 1055 -19.28 -50.72 -17.93
N GLY A 1056 -18.41 -51.67 -18.24
CA GLY A 1056 -16.98 -51.43 -18.37
C GLY A 1056 -16.68 -50.42 -19.48
N GLY A 1057 -15.63 -49.62 -19.27
CA GLY A 1057 -15.03 -48.79 -20.30
C GLY A 1057 -14.91 -47.32 -19.90
N ASN A 1058 -13.71 -46.95 -19.43
CA ASN A 1058 -13.09 -45.62 -19.50
C ASN A 1058 -13.95 -44.38 -19.20
N LYS A 1059 -13.70 -43.73 -18.05
CA LYS A 1059 -13.34 -42.28 -17.95
C LYS A 1059 -13.24 -41.84 -16.49
N LEU A 1060 -12.01 -41.87 -15.96
CA LEU A 1060 -11.63 -41.24 -14.69
C LEU A 1060 -11.36 -39.73 -14.86
N LYS A 1061 -12.34 -38.99 -15.41
CA LYS A 1061 -12.24 -37.52 -15.60
C LYS A 1061 -13.47 -36.72 -15.16
N LEU A 1062 -14.54 -37.38 -14.66
CA LEU A 1062 -15.73 -36.68 -14.16
C LEU A 1062 -15.81 -36.61 -12.61
N PHE A 1063 -14.99 -37.36 -11.88
CA PHE A 1063 -15.06 -37.42 -10.41
C PHE A 1063 -14.26 -36.33 -9.69
N ARG A 1064 -13.32 -35.65 -10.39
CA ARG A 1064 -12.56 -34.52 -9.82
C ARG A 1064 -13.25 -33.16 -9.93
N ARG A 1065 -14.37 -33.04 -10.67
CA ARG A 1065 -15.15 -31.80 -10.78
C ARG A 1065 -16.35 -31.72 -9.85
N PHE A 1066 -16.68 -32.80 -9.13
CA PHE A 1066 -17.79 -32.83 -8.18
C PHE A 1066 -17.35 -32.61 -6.72
N GLN A 1067 -16.04 -32.69 -6.44
CA GLN A 1067 -15.47 -32.46 -5.11
C GLN A 1067 -15.06 -31.00 -4.84
N SER A 1068 -15.16 -30.11 -5.82
CA SER A 1068 -14.85 -28.68 -5.66
C SER A 1068 -16.07 -27.78 -5.41
N HIS A 1069 -17.26 -28.35 -5.18
CA HIS A 1069 -18.50 -27.59 -4.93
C HIS A 1069 -19.28 -28.03 -3.68
N VAL A 1070 -18.68 -28.85 -2.81
CA VAL A 1070 -19.29 -29.25 -1.52
C VAL A 1070 -18.26 -29.10 -0.39
N LYS A 1071 -17.79 -27.86 -0.20
CA LYS A 1071 -17.10 -27.43 1.01
C LYS A 1071 -17.69 -26.07 1.39
N TYR A 1072 -18.85 -26.09 2.04
CA TYR A 1072 -19.41 -25.04 2.90
C TYR A 1072 -20.78 -25.50 3.43
N ILE A 1073 -20.79 -26.59 4.22
CA ILE A 1073 -21.85 -26.88 5.20
C ILE A 1073 -21.18 -27.65 6.35
N GLU A 1074 -21.45 -27.23 7.59
CA GLU A 1074 -21.04 -27.76 8.92
C GLU A 1074 -19.65 -27.28 9.41
N VAL A 1075 -19.47 -26.61 10.56
CA VAL A 1075 -20.30 -26.32 11.76
C VAL A 1075 -20.03 -24.89 12.21
#